data_AF-A0A376AID9-F1
#
_entry.id   AF-A0A376AID9-F1
#
_cell.length_a   1.000
_cell.length_b   1.000
_cell.length_c   1.000
_cell.angle_alpha   90.00
_cell.angle_beta   90.00
_cell.angle_gamma   90.00
#
_symmetry.space_group_name_H-M   'P 1'
#
loop_
_entity.id
_entity.type
_entity.pdbx_description
1 polymer ?
#
loop_
_entity_poly.entity_id
_entity_poly.type
_entity_poly.pdbx_seq_one_letter_code
_entity_poly.pdbx_strand_id
1 'polypeptide(L)'
;MTSTTNTKKKLIEVAIPLEAINAASAREKSIRHGHPSTLHMWWARRPLAACRAVLFAQLVDDPSSDPGKFPTPEAQEAERKRLFGIIEELVVWENSTNEEVLERARAEIRKSCGGELPPVYDPFSGGGSIPLEAQRLGLPAYGSDLNPVAVMIGKAMIEIPPRFKDKQPIHPGAKDRQFYRNAEGLAEDVKYYGEWMREKAWERIGNLYPQVELSKEYGGGQATVVAWIWARTVPSPDPAFANVQVPIASSFLLSTKTGKEAWVEPMVDKQAKTISYRIRHGGTKAEIAAAKEGTKAGRGANFRCLMSDTAITPDYVKSNGRAGKMGQTLIAIVAEGHRTRAYVAPTDMHRTLALSAKPAWKPEASLPNDPRNFWTVDYGLTTFGDLFTDRQLVALNTFSSLVHEVRAQVEVDASAASKSSNTAPLRDGGDGAKAYAEAVSVYLAFAISKLTNLGSTVTSWMSDRGALRETFARQAIPMVWDYAEVNFFSNSGGNWSTPVDKISRAIADFPASGIGSVKQVNAGEVIYEAGTVISSDPPYYDNIGYADLSDFFFCWLKPSLKEIYPSIFGVLATPKTEELVATPYRHGGADAAEKFFLEGMTAAIGRMADGTAADFPATIYYAFKQSEVEQEGISSTGWSTFLQAVISAGFSVLGTWPIRTESPGRLIAKGTNALANSVVLVCRKKEATAEIISRAEFIRALKRELPPAIAELQAANIAPADMPQSAIGPGMGVFSRYKAVLESDDSPMSVKTALQLINRELDEYLGGIQGEFDADTRFAITWFEQNGMGKGEYGTANSIATARGISVDSVKHAGIVESAAGKVRILSRDELAGDWEPESDGHLTVWECLQHLVRLHEKDGISHDTAVLMKKINTQAEAVKDLAYCLYDISANKRKDAKEATAYNALIADWTELTKAAAAIHDTSGDRQIRLDI
;
A
#
# COMPACT_ATOMS: atom_id res chain seq x y z
N MET A 1 -14.68 41.06 -15.64
CA MET A 1 -14.04 41.70 -14.47
C MET A 1 -13.65 40.59 -13.53
N THR A 2 -12.36 40.30 -13.45
CA THR A 2 -11.78 39.19 -12.68
C THR A 2 -11.81 39.52 -11.19
N SER A 3 -12.57 38.76 -10.42
CA SER A 3 -12.57 38.81 -8.95
C SER A 3 -11.17 38.46 -8.44
N THR A 4 -10.48 39.44 -7.87
CA THR A 4 -9.16 39.30 -7.25
C THR A 4 -9.32 38.93 -5.77
N THR A 5 -9.35 37.64 -5.47
CA THR A 5 -8.60 37.14 -4.30
C THR A 5 -7.26 36.67 -4.86
N ASN A 6 -6.23 37.49 -4.71
CA ASN A 6 -4.89 37.23 -5.24
C ASN A 6 -4.16 36.19 -4.35
N THR A 7 -4.76 35.01 -4.20
CA THR A 7 -4.19 33.87 -3.47
C THR A 7 -2.97 33.37 -4.23
N LYS A 8 -1.84 33.29 -3.53
CA LYS A 8 -0.61 32.74 -4.10
C LYS A 8 -0.82 31.26 -4.43
N LYS A 9 -0.50 30.89 -5.68
CA LYS A 9 -0.46 29.48 -6.10
C LYS A 9 0.64 28.76 -5.33
N LYS A 10 0.31 27.56 -4.86
CA LYS A 10 1.24 26.63 -4.22
C LYS A 10 1.82 25.69 -5.26
N LEU A 11 2.98 25.11 -4.96
CA LEU A 11 3.67 24.18 -5.85
C LEU A 11 2.78 23.01 -6.27
N ILE A 12 2.00 22.47 -5.32
CA ILE A 12 1.04 21.37 -5.57
C ILE A 12 -0.07 21.73 -6.58
N GLU A 13 -0.34 23.01 -6.83
CA GLU A 13 -1.34 23.46 -7.81
C GLU A 13 -0.76 23.58 -9.22
N VAL A 14 0.55 23.44 -9.38
CA VAL A 14 1.26 23.65 -10.66
C VAL A 14 2.01 22.40 -11.09
N ALA A 15 2.98 21.93 -10.30
CA ALA A 15 3.80 20.77 -10.65
C ALA A 15 4.54 20.18 -9.45
N ILE A 16 4.80 18.87 -9.47
CA ILE A 16 5.60 18.14 -8.47
C ILE A 16 6.45 17.04 -9.14
N PRO A 17 7.60 16.62 -8.58
CA PRO A 17 8.46 15.61 -9.17
C PRO A 17 7.91 14.19 -8.93
N LEU A 18 6.85 13.84 -9.66
CA LEU A 18 6.10 12.58 -9.47
C LEU A 18 6.95 11.33 -9.63
N GLU A 19 7.90 11.32 -10.55
CA GLU A 19 8.78 10.17 -10.80
C GLU A 19 9.56 9.80 -9.53
N ALA A 20 10.20 10.79 -8.89
CA ALA A 20 10.94 10.61 -7.65
C ALA A 20 10.02 10.18 -6.49
N ILE A 21 8.85 10.81 -6.36
CA ILE A 21 7.85 10.48 -5.33
C ILE A 21 7.37 9.03 -5.48
N ASN A 22 7.09 8.60 -6.71
CA ASN A 22 6.59 7.26 -7.02
C ASN A 22 7.67 6.19 -6.82
N ALA A 23 8.90 6.45 -7.25
CA ALA A 23 10.03 5.56 -7.03
C ALA A 23 10.30 5.34 -5.53
N ALA A 24 10.31 6.42 -4.75
CA ALA A 24 10.47 6.36 -3.29
C ALA A 24 9.30 5.61 -2.61
N SER A 25 8.06 5.92 -3.01
CA SER A 25 6.85 5.29 -2.46
C SER A 25 6.82 3.77 -2.70
N ALA A 26 7.25 3.31 -3.88
CA ALA A 26 7.35 1.89 -4.19
C ALA A 26 8.44 1.20 -3.35
N ARG A 27 9.59 1.85 -3.16
CA ARG A 27 10.72 1.34 -2.36
C ARG A 27 10.35 1.18 -0.87
N GLU A 28 9.57 2.11 -0.33
CA GLU A 28 9.17 2.15 1.08
C GLU A 28 8.47 0.86 1.55
N LYS A 29 7.71 0.19 0.67
CA LYS A 29 7.05 -1.10 1.00
C LYS A 29 8.01 -2.22 1.36
N SER A 30 9.29 -2.12 1.02
CA SER A 30 10.31 -3.12 1.36
C SER A 30 10.98 -2.88 2.72
N ILE A 31 10.73 -1.73 3.34
CA ILE A 31 11.39 -1.30 4.58
C ILE A 31 10.84 -2.09 5.77
N ARG A 32 11.73 -2.58 6.63
CA ARG A 32 11.40 -3.47 7.75
C ARG A 32 11.90 -2.98 9.11
N HIS A 33 12.43 -1.76 9.17
CA HIS A 33 12.98 -1.11 10.36
C HIS A 33 12.64 0.39 10.34
N GLY A 34 12.45 1.03 11.50
CA GLY A 34 12.24 2.49 11.61
C GLY A 34 10.87 3.02 11.15
N HIS A 35 10.16 2.23 10.34
CA HIS A 35 8.91 2.64 9.71
C HIS A 35 7.69 2.41 10.63
N PRO A 36 6.61 3.23 10.59
CA PRO A 36 5.37 3.03 11.35
C PRO A 36 4.72 1.63 11.24
N SER A 37 4.95 0.92 10.13
CA SER A 37 4.51 -0.48 9.97
C SER A 37 5.24 -1.46 10.90
N THR A 38 6.40 -1.07 11.42
CA THR A 38 7.15 -1.82 12.43
C THR A 38 6.74 -1.46 13.85
N LEU A 39 6.00 -0.37 14.06
CA LEU A 39 5.35 -0.05 15.34
C LEU A 39 4.08 -0.89 15.55
N HIS A 40 3.13 -0.84 14.62
CA HIS A 40 1.88 -1.60 14.68
C HIS A 40 1.40 -1.96 13.26
N MET A 41 0.35 -2.76 13.11
CA MET A 41 -0.34 -2.96 11.82
C MET A 41 -1.52 -1.99 11.63
N TRP A 42 -1.70 -1.48 10.42
CA TRP A 42 -2.87 -0.73 9.97
C TRP A 42 -2.98 -0.92 8.45
N TRP A 43 -4.18 -1.16 7.94
CA TRP A 43 -4.36 -1.69 6.57
C TRP A 43 -4.24 -0.64 5.46
N ALA A 44 -4.53 0.63 5.73
CA ALA A 44 -4.45 1.72 4.76
C ALA A 44 -3.47 2.79 5.23
N ARG A 45 -2.18 2.57 4.99
CA ARG A 45 -1.15 3.58 5.25
C ARG A 45 -0.70 4.17 3.93
N ARG A 46 -0.69 5.50 3.86
CA ARG A 46 -0.01 6.19 2.77
C ARG A 46 1.51 6.09 2.92
N PRO A 47 2.24 6.00 1.81
CA PRO A 47 3.70 6.13 1.83
C PRO A 47 4.10 7.45 2.48
N LEU A 48 5.08 7.40 3.38
CA LEU A 48 5.60 8.57 4.08
C LEU A 48 6.28 9.53 3.10
N ALA A 49 7.01 9.00 2.11
CA ALA A 49 7.60 9.79 1.04
C ALA A 49 6.55 10.68 0.34
N ALA A 50 5.41 10.10 -0.04
CA ALA A 50 4.30 10.83 -0.66
C ALA A 50 3.70 11.87 0.28
N CYS A 51 3.43 11.52 1.54
CA CYS A 51 2.88 12.45 2.53
C CYS A 51 3.78 13.67 2.71
N ARG A 52 5.09 13.45 2.87
CA ARG A 52 6.09 14.50 3.04
C ARG A 52 6.16 15.43 1.83
N ALA A 53 6.19 14.87 0.63
CA ALA A 53 6.24 15.65 -0.62
C ALA A 53 4.97 16.49 -0.82
N VAL A 54 3.80 15.90 -0.60
CA VAL A 54 2.51 16.59 -0.73
C VAL A 54 2.40 17.73 0.29
N LEU A 55 2.74 17.49 1.56
CA LEU A 55 2.70 18.54 2.59
C LEU A 55 3.66 19.69 2.27
N PHE A 56 4.88 19.39 1.81
CA PHE A 56 5.82 20.43 1.38
C PHE A 56 5.25 21.24 0.20
N ALA A 57 4.80 20.57 -0.85
CA ALA A 57 4.26 21.23 -2.05
C ALA A 57 2.94 21.98 -1.78
N GLN A 58 2.17 21.56 -0.78
CA GLN A 58 0.92 22.21 -0.34
C GLN A 58 1.19 23.55 0.36
N LEU A 59 2.35 23.72 0.99
CA LEU A 59 2.68 24.90 1.79
C LEU A 59 3.59 25.89 1.06
N VAL A 60 4.47 25.39 0.19
CA VAL A 60 5.43 26.20 -0.55
C VAL A 60 4.79 26.90 -1.75
N ASP A 61 5.03 28.20 -1.86
CA ASP A 61 4.57 29.05 -2.98
C ASP A 61 5.25 28.61 -4.29
N ASP A 62 4.48 28.49 -5.38
CA ASP A 62 5.05 28.36 -6.72
C ASP A 62 5.65 29.72 -7.16
N PRO A 63 6.82 29.72 -7.82
CA PRO A 63 7.49 30.96 -8.25
C PRO A 63 6.65 31.84 -9.19
N SER A 64 5.65 31.31 -9.90
CA SER A 64 4.72 32.12 -10.70
C SER A 64 3.87 33.09 -9.86
N SER A 65 3.79 32.87 -8.55
CA SER A 65 3.09 33.75 -7.60
C SER A 65 3.91 34.96 -7.14
N ASP A 66 5.19 35.03 -7.51
CA ASP A 66 6.07 36.18 -7.24
C ASP A 66 6.76 36.67 -8.53
N PRO A 67 6.02 37.29 -9.47
CA PRO A 67 6.60 37.82 -10.70
C PRO A 67 7.65 38.92 -10.46
N GLY A 68 7.65 39.55 -9.29
CA GLY A 68 8.67 40.55 -8.93
C GLY A 68 10.04 39.92 -8.72
N LYS A 69 10.08 38.69 -8.20
CA LYS A 69 11.30 37.92 -8.00
C LYS A 69 11.62 36.99 -9.17
N PHE A 70 10.60 36.43 -9.83
CA PHE A 70 10.72 35.50 -10.95
C PHE A 70 9.94 36.02 -12.17
N PRO A 71 10.47 37.04 -12.87
CA PRO A 71 9.72 37.77 -13.89
C PRO A 71 9.54 37.00 -15.21
N THR A 72 10.37 35.99 -15.49
CA THR A 72 10.31 35.22 -16.74
C THR A 72 9.94 33.76 -16.51
N PRO A 73 9.32 33.07 -17.50
CA PRO A 73 9.04 31.64 -17.42
C PRO A 73 10.28 30.80 -17.11
N GLU A 74 11.44 31.16 -17.66
CA GLU A 74 12.71 30.45 -17.43
C GLU A 74 13.19 30.61 -15.98
N ALA A 75 13.02 31.81 -15.39
CA ALA A 75 13.36 32.05 -13.99
C ALA A 75 12.41 31.29 -13.05
N GLN A 76 11.12 31.20 -13.40
CA GLN A 76 10.14 30.41 -12.66
C GLN A 76 10.48 28.92 -12.72
N GLU A 77 10.81 28.40 -13.90
CA GLU A 77 11.20 27.00 -14.08
C GLU A 77 12.52 26.67 -13.37
N ALA A 78 13.49 27.57 -13.37
CA ALA A 78 14.75 27.38 -12.63
C ALA A 78 14.53 27.29 -11.12
N GLU A 79 13.70 28.17 -10.55
CA GLU A 79 13.35 28.10 -9.12
C GLU A 79 12.52 26.86 -8.80
N ARG A 80 11.59 26.48 -9.68
CA ARG A 80 10.79 25.26 -9.54
C ARG A 80 11.68 24.03 -9.50
N LYS A 81 12.67 23.92 -10.39
CA LYS A 81 13.68 22.85 -10.37
C LYS A 81 14.47 22.80 -9.06
N ARG A 82 14.83 23.95 -8.49
CA ARG A 82 15.49 24.00 -7.17
C ARG A 82 14.57 23.46 -6.06
N LEU A 83 13.29 23.84 -6.06
CA LEU A 83 12.30 23.34 -5.10
C LEU A 83 12.06 21.83 -5.28
N PHE A 84 12.07 21.34 -6.52
CA PHE A 84 11.99 19.91 -6.81
C PHE A 84 13.20 19.15 -6.27
N GLY A 85 14.41 19.69 -6.38
CA GLY A 85 15.59 19.09 -5.75
C GLY A 85 15.42 18.88 -4.24
N ILE A 86 14.75 19.80 -3.52
CA ILE A 86 14.42 19.61 -2.10
C ILE A 86 13.46 18.43 -1.92
N ILE A 87 12.41 18.34 -2.74
CA ILE A 87 11.44 17.21 -2.67
C ILE A 87 12.14 15.88 -2.97
N GLU A 88 12.98 15.83 -4.01
CA GLU A 88 13.73 14.64 -4.41
C GLU A 88 14.63 14.14 -3.28
N GLU A 89 15.30 15.04 -2.56
CA GLU A 89 16.06 14.66 -1.37
C GLU A 89 15.16 14.27 -0.18
N LEU A 90 14.03 14.95 0.00
CA LEU A 90 13.08 14.67 1.08
C LEU A 90 12.45 13.29 0.93
N VAL A 91 12.14 12.82 -0.28
CA VAL A 91 11.44 11.53 -0.46
C VAL A 91 12.34 10.32 -0.23
N VAL A 92 13.66 10.49 -0.23
CA VAL A 92 14.61 9.42 0.05
C VAL A 92 14.47 8.96 1.51
N TRP A 93 14.26 7.66 1.71
CA TRP A 93 14.05 7.08 3.04
C TRP A 93 15.19 7.39 4.02
N GLU A 94 16.43 7.24 3.57
CA GLU A 94 17.64 7.50 4.36
C GLU A 94 17.74 8.96 4.85
N ASN A 95 17.08 9.89 4.14
CA ASN A 95 17.02 11.29 4.52
C ASN A 95 15.85 11.63 5.45
N SER A 96 15.00 10.66 5.81
CA SER A 96 13.82 10.91 6.66
C SER A 96 14.19 11.51 8.02
N THR A 97 15.37 11.23 8.56
CA THR A 97 15.85 11.82 9.84
C THR A 97 17.04 12.76 9.64
N ASN A 98 17.36 13.13 8.39
CA ASN A 98 18.46 14.04 8.08
C ASN A 98 18.05 15.50 8.34
N GLU A 99 18.49 16.04 9.48
CA GLU A 99 18.14 17.41 9.90
C GLU A 99 18.59 18.50 8.94
N GLU A 100 19.65 18.32 8.15
CA GLU A 100 20.07 19.30 7.14
C GLU A 100 19.04 19.41 6.00
N VAL A 101 18.55 18.26 5.52
CA VAL A 101 17.51 18.18 4.49
C VAL A 101 16.18 18.70 5.04
N LEU A 102 15.80 18.28 6.25
CA LEU A 102 14.57 18.73 6.90
C LEU A 102 14.58 20.23 7.19
N GLU A 103 15.72 20.80 7.60
CA GLU A 103 15.82 22.23 7.87
C GLU A 103 15.74 23.08 6.60
N ARG A 104 16.33 22.65 5.48
CA ARG A 104 16.12 23.31 4.18
C ARG A 104 14.64 23.34 3.80
N ALA A 105 13.93 22.23 4.01
CA ALA A 105 12.49 22.17 3.76
C ALA A 105 11.68 23.08 4.69
N ARG A 106 11.95 23.03 6.00
CA ARG A 106 11.32 23.88 7.03
C ARG A 106 11.55 25.36 6.73
N ALA A 107 12.74 25.75 6.27
CA ALA A 107 13.07 27.12 5.92
C ALA A 107 12.22 27.64 4.75
N GLU A 108 12.01 26.83 3.70
CA GLU A 108 11.14 27.23 2.59
C GLU A 108 9.67 27.29 2.99
N ILE A 109 9.20 26.32 3.79
CA ILE A 109 7.84 26.36 4.33
C ILE A 109 7.63 27.66 5.14
N ARG A 110 8.55 27.99 6.06
CA ARG A 110 8.49 29.24 6.84
C ARG A 110 8.43 30.47 5.94
N LYS A 111 9.27 30.51 4.90
CA LYS A 111 9.30 31.63 3.95
C LYS A 111 7.97 31.79 3.20
N SER A 112 7.35 30.70 2.74
CA SER A 112 6.06 30.72 2.05
C SER A 112 4.86 30.96 2.99
N CYS A 113 5.03 30.74 4.29
CA CYS A 113 3.97 30.95 5.29
C CYS A 113 4.15 32.26 6.10
N GLY A 114 5.04 33.17 5.68
CA GLY A 114 5.24 34.46 6.37
C GLY A 114 5.92 34.35 7.73
N GLY A 115 6.64 33.25 7.99
CA GLY A 115 7.38 33.00 9.23
C GLY A 115 6.63 32.14 10.26
N GLU A 116 5.30 32.08 10.19
CA GLU A 116 4.47 31.27 11.09
C GLU A 116 4.08 29.95 10.41
N LEU A 117 4.25 28.83 11.11
CA LEU A 117 3.95 27.51 10.57
C LEU A 117 2.47 27.18 10.80
N PRO A 118 1.67 26.92 9.75
CA PRO A 118 0.26 26.64 9.91
C PRO A 118 0.05 25.24 10.52
N PRO A 119 -1.00 25.05 11.32
CA PRO A 119 -1.35 23.73 11.82
C PRO A 119 -1.85 22.84 10.68
N VAL A 120 -1.41 21.59 10.63
CA VAL A 120 -1.90 20.57 9.69
C VAL A 120 -2.84 19.62 10.41
N TYR A 121 -3.96 19.28 9.78
CA TYR A 121 -4.95 18.38 10.37
C TYR A 121 -5.41 17.29 9.39
N ASP A 122 -5.40 16.04 9.88
CA ASP A 122 -5.98 14.88 9.20
C ASP A 122 -7.15 14.26 10.02
N PRO A 123 -8.42 14.47 9.62
CA PRO A 123 -9.59 13.91 10.32
C PRO A 123 -9.82 12.41 10.09
N PHE A 124 -9.05 11.78 9.20
CA PHE A 124 -9.06 10.34 8.92
C PHE A 124 -7.66 9.76 9.11
N SER A 125 -7.01 10.14 10.21
CA SER A 125 -5.58 9.91 10.41
C SER A 125 -5.16 8.45 10.35
N GLY A 126 -6.04 7.49 10.69
CA GLY A 126 -5.81 6.07 10.51
C GLY A 126 -4.45 5.60 11.05
N GLY A 127 -3.54 5.25 10.15
CA GLY A 127 -2.19 4.79 10.50
C GLY A 127 -1.22 5.89 10.95
N GLY A 128 -1.63 7.16 10.89
CA GLY A 128 -0.93 8.36 11.34
C GLY A 128 0.18 8.88 10.42
N SER A 129 0.22 8.48 9.14
CA SER A 129 1.27 8.88 8.20
C SER A 129 1.34 10.39 7.97
N ILE A 130 0.19 11.05 7.75
CA ILE A 130 0.15 12.49 7.46
C ILE A 130 0.57 13.33 8.68
N PRO A 131 0.00 13.13 9.89
CA PRO A 131 0.46 13.86 11.07
C PRO A 131 1.94 13.61 11.42
N LEU A 132 2.44 12.39 11.23
CA LEU A 132 3.85 12.06 11.46
C LEU A 132 4.78 12.90 10.58
N GLU A 133 4.48 12.98 9.28
CA GLU A 133 5.32 13.72 8.34
C GLU A 133 5.15 15.24 8.47
N ALA A 134 3.96 15.71 8.88
CA ALA A 134 3.76 17.11 9.24
C ALA A 134 4.66 17.52 10.42
N GLN A 135 4.70 16.70 11.48
CA GLN A 135 5.58 16.97 12.63
C GLN A 135 7.06 16.91 12.26
N ARG A 136 7.46 15.98 11.38
CA ARG A 136 8.83 15.88 10.86
C ARG A 136 9.24 17.14 10.08
N LEU A 137 8.30 17.76 9.35
CA LEU A 137 8.45 19.06 8.70
C LEU A 137 8.31 20.26 9.65
N GLY A 138 8.24 20.04 10.97
CA GLY A 138 8.20 21.08 12.00
C GLY A 138 6.83 21.74 12.20
N LEU A 139 5.78 21.24 11.53
CA LEU A 139 4.43 21.80 11.60
C LEU A 139 3.72 21.36 12.90
N PRO A 140 2.84 22.19 13.49
CA PRO A 140 1.87 21.70 14.47
C PRO A 140 1.00 20.63 13.80
N ALA A 141 1.12 19.39 14.26
CA ALA A 141 0.54 18.23 13.61
C ALA A 141 -0.65 17.68 14.39
N TYR A 142 -1.81 17.68 13.77
CA TYR A 142 -3.05 17.22 14.38
C TYR A 142 -3.69 16.11 13.57
N GLY A 143 -4.37 15.21 14.27
CA GLY A 143 -5.18 14.19 13.64
C GLY A 143 -6.38 13.78 14.48
N SER A 144 -7.33 13.13 13.84
CA SER A 144 -8.34 12.35 14.54
C SER A 144 -8.70 11.09 13.78
N ASP A 145 -9.29 10.15 14.50
CA ASP A 145 -9.90 8.96 13.91
C ASP A 145 -11.02 8.50 14.86
N LEU A 146 -12.04 7.85 14.31
CA LEU A 146 -13.10 7.24 15.11
C LEU A 146 -12.58 6.00 15.86
N ASN A 147 -11.60 5.29 15.28
CA ASN A 147 -11.11 4.01 15.73
C ASN A 147 -10.07 4.14 16.88
N PRO A 148 -10.33 3.58 18.07
CA PRO A 148 -9.41 3.60 19.20
C PRO A 148 -7.98 3.12 18.89
N VAL A 149 -7.84 2.12 18.02
CA VAL A 149 -6.53 1.53 17.67
C VAL A 149 -5.74 2.50 16.79
N ALA A 150 -6.38 3.12 15.80
CA ALA A 150 -5.78 4.17 14.96
C ALA A 150 -5.30 5.36 15.80
N VAL A 151 -6.17 5.86 16.68
CA VAL A 151 -5.85 6.98 17.59
C VAL A 151 -4.63 6.66 18.44
N MET A 152 -4.58 5.47 19.04
CA MET A 152 -3.46 5.07 19.89
C MET A 152 -2.15 4.93 19.09
N ILE A 153 -2.19 4.42 17.86
CA ILE A 153 -1.03 4.39 16.96
C ILE A 153 -0.53 5.81 16.70
N GLY A 154 -1.42 6.73 16.33
CA GLY A 154 -1.08 8.14 16.09
C GLY A 154 -0.45 8.80 17.31
N LYS A 155 -1.08 8.67 18.49
CA LYS A 155 -0.55 9.17 19.77
C LYS A 155 0.85 8.65 20.08
N ALA A 156 1.08 7.35 19.88
CA ALA A 156 2.39 6.75 20.10
C ALA A 156 3.47 7.26 19.14
N MET A 157 3.11 7.74 17.95
CA MET A 157 4.08 8.27 16.99
C MET A 157 4.39 9.75 17.21
N ILE A 158 3.39 10.59 17.51
CA ILE A 158 3.55 12.05 17.49
C ILE A 158 3.39 12.75 18.84
N GLU A 159 2.77 12.09 19.84
CA GLU A 159 2.59 12.69 21.18
C GLU A 159 3.60 12.18 22.19
N ILE A 160 3.95 10.89 22.16
CA ILE A 160 4.82 10.28 23.17
C ILE A 160 6.31 10.64 22.95
N PRO A 161 6.91 10.47 21.75
CA PRO A 161 8.35 10.70 21.56
C PRO A 161 8.81 12.12 21.93
N PRO A 162 8.10 13.22 21.56
CA PRO A 162 8.52 14.57 21.93
C PRO A 162 8.56 14.84 23.44
N ARG A 163 7.75 14.13 24.25
CA ARG A 163 7.71 14.31 25.72
C ARG A 163 8.96 13.80 26.42
N PHE A 164 9.61 12.82 25.82
CA PHE A 164 10.77 12.14 26.38
C PHE A 164 12.02 12.35 25.54
N LYS A 165 12.03 13.43 24.74
CA LYS A 165 13.14 13.83 23.90
C LYS A 165 14.41 13.99 24.72
N ASP A 166 15.51 13.43 24.21
CA ASP A 166 16.88 13.52 24.72
C ASP A 166 17.04 13.00 26.17
N LYS A 167 16.04 12.28 26.70
CA LYS A 167 16.14 11.63 28.01
C LYS A 167 17.04 10.39 27.93
N GLN A 168 17.85 10.18 28.95
CA GLN A 168 18.60 8.95 29.11
C GLN A 168 17.66 7.80 29.50
N PRO A 169 17.95 6.56 29.08
CA PRO A 169 17.21 5.39 29.53
C PRO A 169 17.32 5.23 31.05
N ILE A 170 16.26 4.77 31.70
CA ILE A 170 16.16 4.66 33.17
C ILE A 170 16.45 3.25 33.69
N HIS A 171 16.48 2.23 32.84
CA HIS A 171 16.75 0.86 33.28
C HIS A 171 18.08 0.69 34.03
N PRO A 172 18.19 -0.27 34.96
CA PRO A 172 19.41 -0.46 35.76
C PRO A 172 20.56 -1.15 35.00
N GLY A 173 20.29 -1.74 33.83
CA GLY A 173 21.30 -2.40 32.99
C GLY A 173 22.34 -1.46 32.35
N ALA A 174 23.35 -2.06 31.71
CA ALA A 174 24.36 -1.33 30.94
C ALA A 174 23.70 -0.58 29.78
N LYS A 175 24.12 0.67 29.57
CA LYS A 175 23.57 1.55 28.54
C LYS A 175 24.15 1.21 27.17
N ASP A 176 23.32 1.11 26.14
CA ASP A 176 23.80 0.79 24.79
C ASP A 176 24.67 1.94 24.22
N ARG A 177 24.47 3.17 24.72
CA ARG A 177 25.12 4.40 24.22
C ARG A 177 25.51 5.39 25.32
N GLN A 178 26.47 6.26 25.01
CA GLN A 178 26.90 7.37 25.89
C GLN A 178 26.04 8.63 25.74
N PHE A 179 25.55 8.89 24.52
CA PHE A 179 24.73 10.05 24.19
C PHE A 179 23.43 9.58 23.54
N TYR A 180 22.32 10.16 23.98
CA TYR A 180 20.98 9.87 23.49
C TYR A 180 20.41 11.10 22.80
N ARG A 181 19.79 10.90 21.65
CA ARG A 181 19.08 11.93 20.89
C ARG A 181 17.64 11.49 20.66
N ASN A 182 16.74 12.45 20.46
CA ASN A 182 15.33 12.16 20.19
C ASN A 182 14.75 11.20 21.24
N ALA A 183 14.01 10.17 20.84
CA ALA A 183 13.41 9.21 21.76
C ALA A 183 14.26 7.93 21.96
N GLU A 184 15.58 7.99 21.70
CA GLU A 184 16.47 6.82 21.81
C GLU A 184 16.51 6.21 23.22
N GLY A 185 16.45 7.02 24.28
CA GLY A 185 16.42 6.49 25.65
C GLY A 185 15.14 5.71 25.96
N LEU A 186 13.99 6.22 25.50
CA LEU A 186 12.71 5.52 25.58
C LEU A 186 12.72 4.23 24.76
N ALA A 187 13.30 4.26 23.56
CA ALA A 187 13.46 3.10 22.71
C ALA A 187 14.29 1.99 23.38
N GLU A 188 15.37 2.37 24.06
CA GLU A 188 16.23 1.44 24.79
C GLU A 188 15.51 0.84 26.01
N ASP A 189 14.79 1.63 26.79
CA ASP A 189 13.98 1.12 27.90
C ASP A 189 12.89 0.15 27.43
N VAL A 190 12.16 0.46 26.35
CA VAL A 190 11.17 -0.48 25.78
C VAL A 190 11.82 -1.82 25.42
N LYS A 191 13.05 -1.80 24.89
CA LYS A 191 13.81 -3.01 24.58
C LYS A 191 14.23 -3.77 25.84
N TYR A 192 14.80 -3.07 26.82
CA TYR A 192 15.25 -3.65 28.09
C TYR A 192 14.09 -4.30 28.85
N TYR A 193 13.01 -3.56 29.09
CA TYR A 193 11.84 -4.03 29.81
C TYR A 193 11.06 -5.09 29.01
N GLY A 194 11.14 -5.07 27.68
CA GLY A 194 10.66 -6.15 26.84
C GLY A 194 11.41 -7.46 27.08
N GLU A 195 12.74 -7.45 27.16
CA GLU A 195 13.50 -8.66 27.52
C GLU A 195 13.23 -9.11 28.96
N TRP A 196 13.08 -8.17 29.90
CA TRP A 196 12.65 -8.49 31.27
C TRP A 196 11.30 -9.24 31.29
N MET A 197 10.31 -8.78 30.50
CA MET A 197 9.03 -9.48 30.37
C MET A 197 9.19 -10.88 29.76
N ARG A 198 10.12 -11.06 28.81
CA ARG A 198 10.39 -12.36 28.20
C ARG A 198 10.90 -13.36 29.23
N GLU A 199 11.85 -12.95 30.07
CA GLU A 199 12.41 -13.78 31.15
C GLU A 199 11.32 -14.15 32.16
N LYS A 200 10.51 -13.18 32.59
CA LYS A 200 9.39 -13.44 33.51
C LYS A 200 8.31 -14.33 32.92
N ALA A 201 8.02 -14.21 31.62
CA ALA A 201 7.12 -15.11 30.94
C ALA A 201 7.72 -16.54 30.88
N TRP A 202 9.00 -16.67 30.58
CA TRP A 202 9.67 -17.97 30.57
C TRP A 202 9.64 -18.68 31.94
N GLU A 203 9.88 -17.94 33.03
CA GLU A 203 9.73 -18.46 34.40
C GLU A 203 8.33 -19.04 34.67
N ARG A 204 7.27 -18.41 34.13
CA ARG A 204 5.87 -18.79 34.39
C ARG A 204 5.35 -19.92 33.51
N ILE A 205 5.72 -19.91 32.23
CA ILE A 205 5.10 -20.78 31.22
C ILE A 205 6.10 -21.51 30.31
N GLY A 206 7.41 -21.35 30.51
CA GLY A 206 8.44 -21.99 29.69
C GLY A 206 8.35 -23.51 29.68
N ASN A 207 7.81 -24.12 30.74
CA ASN A 207 7.53 -25.56 30.83
C ASN A 207 6.51 -26.07 29.79
N LEU A 208 5.70 -25.19 29.18
CA LEU A 208 4.78 -25.53 28.08
C LEU A 208 5.45 -25.55 26.69
N TYR A 209 6.73 -25.18 26.62
CA TYR A 209 7.53 -25.04 25.39
C TYR A 209 8.76 -25.96 25.44
N PRO A 210 8.57 -27.29 25.46
CA PRO A 210 9.69 -28.23 25.49
C PRO A 210 10.53 -28.15 24.20
N GLN A 211 11.82 -28.48 24.33
CA GLN A 211 12.69 -28.74 23.18
C GLN A 211 12.31 -30.06 22.49
N VAL A 212 12.80 -30.24 21.27
CA VAL A 212 12.61 -31.46 20.49
C VAL A 212 13.95 -32.10 20.16
N GLU A 213 14.01 -33.42 20.19
CA GLU A 213 15.19 -34.18 19.79
C GLU A 213 15.30 -34.25 18.26
N LEU A 214 16.47 -33.93 17.73
CA LEU A 214 16.79 -33.96 16.31
C LEU A 214 17.44 -35.29 15.92
N SER A 215 17.12 -35.75 14.70
CA SER A 215 17.82 -36.89 14.10
C SER A 215 19.28 -36.54 13.78
N LYS A 216 20.12 -37.56 13.58
CA LYS A 216 21.52 -37.38 13.16
C LYS A 216 21.64 -36.57 11.86
N GLU A 217 20.67 -36.69 10.96
CA GLU A 217 20.62 -35.95 9.70
C GLU A 217 20.53 -34.42 9.91
N TYR A 218 19.93 -34.00 11.02
CA TYR A 218 19.86 -32.59 11.43
C TYR A 218 20.96 -32.18 12.43
N GLY A 219 21.96 -33.03 12.66
CA GLY A 219 23.07 -32.80 13.59
C GLY A 219 22.91 -33.45 14.97
N GLY A 220 21.75 -34.06 15.26
CA GLY A 220 21.46 -34.68 16.55
C GLY A 220 21.26 -33.69 17.71
N GLY A 221 20.80 -34.19 18.85
CA GLY A 221 20.67 -33.41 20.09
C GLY A 221 19.33 -32.69 20.25
N GLN A 222 19.24 -31.81 21.24
CA GLN A 222 18.02 -31.04 21.53
C GLN A 222 18.00 -29.72 20.75
N ALA A 223 16.83 -29.35 20.24
CA ALA A 223 16.62 -28.10 19.53
C ALA A 223 15.36 -27.37 19.99
N THR A 224 15.41 -26.04 19.88
CA THR A 224 14.26 -25.20 20.16
C THR A 224 13.22 -25.34 19.05
N VAL A 225 11.98 -25.60 19.43
CA VAL A 225 10.86 -25.63 18.48
C VAL A 225 10.58 -24.22 17.99
N VAL A 226 10.41 -24.05 16.68
CA VAL A 226 9.99 -22.80 16.02
C VAL A 226 8.47 -22.73 15.96
N ALA A 227 7.84 -23.83 15.52
CA ALA A 227 6.38 -23.90 15.39
C ALA A 227 5.88 -25.35 15.49
N TRP A 228 4.65 -25.51 15.96
CA TRP A 228 3.87 -26.74 15.90
C TRP A 228 2.85 -26.63 14.78
N ILE A 229 2.86 -27.57 13.83
CA ILE A 229 1.90 -27.59 12.72
C ILE A 229 0.72 -28.46 13.11
N TRP A 230 -0.44 -27.85 13.21
CA TRP A 230 -1.70 -28.50 13.58
C TRP A 230 -2.62 -28.57 12.38
N ALA A 231 -3.43 -29.62 12.31
CA ALA A 231 -4.57 -29.70 11.42
C ALA A 231 -5.86 -29.71 12.25
N ARG A 232 -6.85 -28.93 11.83
CA ARG A 232 -8.23 -29.07 12.35
C ARG A 232 -8.78 -30.44 11.96
N THR A 233 -9.68 -30.98 12.77
CA THR A 233 -10.28 -32.30 12.54
C THR A 233 -11.80 -32.24 12.60
N VAL A 234 -12.46 -33.16 11.90
CA VAL A 234 -13.90 -33.43 12.06
C VAL A 234 -14.13 -34.94 12.21
N PRO A 235 -15.24 -35.38 12.85
CA PRO A 235 -15.60 -36.80 12.88
C PRO A 235 -15.73 -37.36 11.46
N SER A 236 -15.27 -38.59 11.22
CA SER A 236 -15.45 -39.24 9.91
C SER A 236 -16.94 -39.26 9.52
N PRO A 237 -17.30 -38.90 8.27
CA PRO A 237 -18.67 -39.02 7.78
C PRO A 237 -19.09 -40.48 7.56
N ASP A 238 -18.13 -41.41 7.48
CA ASP A 238 -18.39 -42.84 7.41
C ASP A 238 -18.79 -43.38 8.80
N PRO A 239 -20.01 -43.95 8.96
CA PRO A 239 -20.47 -44.53 10.23
C PRO A 239 -19.51 -45.55 10.86
N ALA A 240 -18.75 -46.30 10.05
CA ALA A 240 -17.78 -47.28 10.56
C ALA A 240 -16.64 -46.64 11.37
N PHE A 241 -16.35 -45.37 11.09
CA PHE A 241 -15.27 -44.58 11.69
C PHE A 241 -15.77 -43.29 12.35
N ALA A 242 -17.07 -43.16 12.66
CA ALA A 242 -17.67 -41.93 13.17
C ALA A 242 -17.03 -41.41 14.48
N ASN A 243 -16.35 -42.28 15.23
CA ASN A 243 -15.60 -41.94 16.45
C ASN A 243 -14.16 -41.45 16.18
N VAL A 244 -13.70 -41.45 14.93
CA VAL A 244 -12.36 -41.03 14.53
C VAL A 244 -12.40 -39.57 14.09
N GLN A 245 -11.53 -38.76 14.70
CA GLN A 245 -11.29 -37.37 14.28
C GLN A 245 -10.30 -37.37 13.12
N VAL A 246 -10.77 -36.98 11.94
CA VAL A 246 -10.01 -37.01 10.70
C VAL A 246 -9.47 -35.61 10.40
N PRO A 247 -8.16 -35.45 10.09
CA PRO A 247 -7.59 -34.15 9.75
C PRO A 247 -8.16 -33.64 8.43
N ILE A 248 -8.46 -32.35 8.38
CA ILE A 248 -8.89 -31.64 7.16
C ILE A 248 -7.79 -30.68 6.69
N ALA A 249 -6.58 -31.16 6.45
CA ALA A 249 -5.44 -30.35 6.03
C ALA A 249 -5.53 -29.91 4.55
N SER A 250 -5.17 -28.67 4.27
CA SER A 250 -5.08 -28.12 2.90
C SER A 250 -3.78 -28.43 2.19
N SER A 251 -2.74 -28.77 2.95
CA SER A 251 -1.44 -29.23 2.48
C SER A 251 -0.77 -30.06 3.57
N PHE A 252 0.07 -31.01 3.16
CA PHE A 252 1.03 -31.71 4.01
C PHE A 252 2.48 -31.31 3.72
N LEU A 253 2.73 -30.36 2.82
CA LEU A 253 4.08 -29.88 2.53
C LEU A 253 4.64 -29.01 3.66
N LEU A 254 5.87 -29.32 4.07
CA LEU A 254 6.64 -28.54 5.03
C LEU A 254 7.77 -27.74 4.36
N SER A 255 8.35 -28.27 3.28
CA SER A 255 9.38 -27.60 2.49
C SER A 255 9.24 -27.96 1.02
N THR A 256 9.28 -26.97 0.14
CA THR A 256 9.35 -27.16 -1.33
C THR A 256 10.68 -26.71 -1.93
N LYS A 257 11.68 -26.44 -1.09
CA LYS A 257 13.01 -26.04 -1.56
C LYS A 257 13.68 -27.23 -2.23
N THR A 258 14.16 -27.03 -3.46
CA THR A 258 14.81 -28.08 -4.25
C THR A 258 15.96 -28.72 -3.47
N GLY A 259 15.93 -30.05 -3.36
CA GLY A 259 16.92 -30.85 -2.62
C GLY A 259 16.78 -30.79 -1.10
N LYS A 260 15.74 -30.14 -0.59
CA LYS A 260 15.37 -30.05 0.84
C LYS A 260 13.87 -30.17 1.02
N GLU A 261 13.20 -30.93 0.15
CA GLU A 261 11.78 -31.19 0.21
C GLU A 261 11.45 -31.98 1.47
N ALA A 262 10.39 -31.58 2.16
CA ALA A 262 9.91 -32.25 3.36
C ALA A 262 8.39 -32.19 3.43
N TRP A 263 7.75 -33.28 3.85
CA TRP A 263 6.29 -33.38 3.90
C TRP A 263 5.82 -34.38 4.95
N VAL A 264 4.56 -34.22 5.37
CA VAL A 264 3.89 -35.07 6.35
C VAL A 264 3.23 -36.26 5.65
N GLU A 265 3.63 -37.47 6.02
CA GLU A 265 3.01 -38.72 5.59
C GLU A 265 2.03 -39.20 6.67
N PRO A 266 0.70 -39.15 6.42
CA PRO A 266 -0.28 -39.74 7.32
C PRO A 266 -0.28 -41.27 7.21
N MET A 267 -0.10 -41.93 8.34
CA MET A 267 -0.13 -43.39 8.49
C MET A 267 -1.47 -43.80 9.08
N VAL A 268 -2.32 -44.41 8.25
CA VAL A 268 -3.71 -44.78 8.59
C VAL A 268 -3.77 -46.25 9.01
N ASP A 269 -4.22 -46.50 10.24
CA ASP A 269 -4.55 -47.84 10.72
C ASP A 269 -6.08 -47.97 10.88
N LYS A 270 -6.70 -48.67 9.94
CA LYS A 270 -8.16 -48.87 9.93
C LYS A 270 -8.64 -49.82 11.03
N GLN A 271 -7.80 -50.75 11.49
CA GLN A 271 -8.16 -51.69 12.55
C GLN A 271 -8.07 -51.01 13.92
N ALA A 272 -6.96 -50.33 14.18
CA ALA A 272 -6.78 -49.55 15.42
C ALA A 272 -7.62 -48.27 15.44
N LYS A 273 -8.17 -47.85 14.29
CA LYS A 273 -8.91 -46.60 14.11
C LYS A 273 -8.08 -45.37 14.48
N THR A 274 -6.80 -45.38 14.11
CA THR A 274 -5.84 -44.31 14.42
C THR A 274 -5.20 -43.75 13.16
N ILE A 275 -4.77 -42.48 13.26
CA ILE A 275 -3.98 -41.80 12.25
C ILE A 275 -2.74 -41.26 12.96
N SER A 276 -1.56 -41.69 12.54
CA SER A 276 -0.27 -41.16 13.01
C SER A 276 0.46 -40.45 11.86
N TYR A 277 1.53 -39.73 12.17
CA TYR A 277 2.23 -38.90 11.19
C TYR A 277 3.72 -39.15 11.21
N ARG A 278 4.32 -39.26 10.03
CA ARG A 278 5.77 -39.33 9.83
C ARG A 278 6.23 -38.18 8.94
N ILE A 279 7.46 -37.73 9.11
CA ILE A 279 8.08 -36.77 8.19
C ILE A 279 8.89 -37.53 7.15
N ARG A 280 8.65 -37.20 5.88
CA ARG A 280 9.44 -37.70 4.75
C ARG A 280 10.26 -36.58 4.13
N HIS A 281 11.45 -36.95 3.67
CA HIS A 281 12.36 -36.08 2.93
C HIS A 281 12.47 -36.55 1.47
N GLY A 282 12.49 -35.61 0.54
CA GLY A 282 12.42 -35.90 -0.89
C GLY A 282 11.09 -36.57 -1.28
N GLY A 283 11.14 -37.40 -2.32
CA GLY A 283 9.99 -38.14 -2.86
C GLY A 283 9.87 -38.00 -4.37
N THR A 284 9.04 -38.86 -4.96
CA THR A 284 8.65 -38.77 -6.37
C THR A 284 7.79 -37.53 -6.60
N LYS A 285 7.72 -37.07 -7.86
CA LYS A 285 6.83 -35.96 -8.25
C LYS A 285 5.36 -36.22 -7.87
N ALA A 286 4.93 -37.47 -7.95
CA ALA A 286 3.56 -37.87 -7.59
C ALA A 286 3.31 -37.78 -6.08
N GLU A 287 4.24 -38.23 -5.25
CA GLU A 287 4.13 -38.12 -3.78
C GLU A 287 4.10 -36.65 -3.34
N ILE A 288 4.98 -35.81 -3.90
CA ILE A 288 5.01 -34.37 -3.57
C ILE A 288 3.72 -33.68 -4.05
N ALA A 289 3.19 -34.06 -5.22
CA ALA A 289 1.92 -33.55 -5.71
C ALA A 289 0.75 -33.93 -4.79
N ALA A 290 0.69 -35.19 -4.34
CA ALA A 290 -0.32 -35.64 -3.38
C ALA A 290 -0.18 -34.92 -2.03
N ALA A 291 1.04 -34.76 -1.51
CA ALA A 291 1.29 -34.03 -0.27
C ALA A 291 0.89 -32.54 -0.39
N LYS A 292 1.02 -31.94 -1.57
CA LYS A 292 0.58 -30.55 -1.81
C LYS A 292 -0.92 -30.36 -1.63
N GLU A 293 -1.71 -31.38 -1.96
CA GLU A 293 -3.17 -31.34 -1.83
C GLU A 293 -3.64 -31.69 -0.41
N GLY A 294 -2.79 -32.34 0.39
CA GLY A 294 -3.16 -32.76 1.74
C GLY A 294 -4.36 -33.71 1.72
N THR A 295 -5.46 -33.28 2.34
CA THR A 295 -6.76 -33.97 2.27
C THR A 295 -7.77 -33.23 1.41
N LYS A 296 -7.35 -32.16 0.72
CA LYS A 296 -8.23 -31.30 -0.07
C LYS A 296 -8.78 -32.02 -1.29
N ALA A 297 -10.07 -31.84 -1.55
CA ALA A 297 -10.75 -32.39 -2.73
C ALA A 297 -11.29 -31.31 -3.68
N GLY A 298 -11.16 -30.03 -3.33
CA GLY A 298 -11.62 -28.91 -4.15
C GLY A 298 -11.59 -27.56 -3.42
N ARG A 299 -12.18 -26.53 -4.05
CA ARG A 299 -12.32 -25.17 -3.45
C ARG A 299 -13.21 -25.21 -2.20
N GLY A 300 -13.04 -24.28 -1.27
CA GLY A 300 -13.88 -24.20 -0.07
C GLY A 300 -13.57 -25.33 0.91
N ALA A 301 -14.51 -25.74 1.75
CA ALA A 301 -14.31 -26.79 2.76
C ALA A 301 -14.59 -28.22 2.23
N ASN A 302 -14.02 -28.56 1.06
CA ASN A 302 -14.14 -29.89 0.45
C ASN A 302 -12.88 -30.73 0.75
N PHE A 303 -13.07 -31.87 1.42
CA PHE A 303 -11.98 -32.76 1.82
C PHE A 303 -12.32 -34.24 1.60
N ARG A 304 -11.29 -35.10 1.68
CA ARG A 304 -11.42 -36.56 1.64
C ARG A 304 -11.10 -37.14 3.02
N CYS A 305 -11.93 -38.07 3.49
CA CYS A 305 -11.67 -38.81 4.72
C CYS A 305 -10.48 -39.76 4.54
N LEU A 306 -9.42 -39.62 5.34
CA LEU A 306 -8.25 -40.52 5.27
C LEU A 306 -8.55 -41.98 5.67
N MET A 307 -9.62 -42.23 6.43
CA MET A 307 -10.00 -43.60 6.86
C MET A 307 -10.75 -44.37 5.76
N SER A 308 -11.68 -43.69 5.07
CA SER A 308 -12.70 -44.33 4.22
C SER A 308 -12.76 -43.78 2.79
N ASP A 309 -11.99 -42.73 2.48
CA ASP A 309 -12.07 -41.94 1.25
C ASP A 309 -13.42 -41.25 0.99
N THR A 310 -14.36 -41.34 1.94
CA THR A 310 -15.65 -40.65 1.88
C THR A 310 -15.44 -39.13 1.79
N ALA A 311 -16.22 -38.46 0.96
CA ALA A 311 -16.19 -37.01 0.84
C ALA A 311 -16.64 -36.34 2.15
N ILE A 312 -15.84 -35.40 2.63
CA ILE A 312 -16.15 -34.48 3.73
C ILE A 312 -16.57 -33.16 3.07
N THR A 313 -17.88 -32.93 3.01
CA THR A 313 -18.48 -31.80 2.30
C THR A 313 -18.45 -30.51 3.14
N PRO A 314 -18.57 -29.31 2.52
CA PRO A 314 -18.58 -28.06 3.24
C PRO A 314 -19.68 -27.97 4.30
N ASP A 315 -20.89 -28.44 3.97
CA ASP A 315 -22.02 -28.44 4.91
C ASP A 315 -21.76 -29.36 6.10
N TYR A 316 -21.11 -30.50 5.88
CA TYR A 316 -20.73 -31.41 6.96
C TYR A 316 -19.67 -30.76 7.89
N VAL A 317 -18.68 -30.07 7.33
CA VAL A 317 -17.68 -29.33 8.12
C VAL A 317 -18.34 -28.19 8.90
N LYS A 318 -19.20 -27.39 8.27
CA LYS A 318 -19.93 -26.29 8.92
C LYS A 318 -20.84 -26.82 10.04
N SER A 319 -21.60 -27.89 9.79
CA SER A 319 -22.50 -28.49 10.77
C SER A 319 -21.72 -29.03 11.98
N ASN A 320 -20.59 -29.72 11.78
CA ASN A 320 -19.77 -30.21 12.89
C ASN A 320 -19.07 -29.08 13.64
N GLY A 321 -18.59 -28.06 12.92
CA GLY A 321 -18.01 -26.86 13.52
C GLY A 321 -18.99 -26.12 14.43
N ARG A 322 -20.19 -25.80 13.93
CA ARG A 322 -21.27 -25.16 14.69
C ARG A 322 -21.76 -26.01 15.87
N ALA A 323 -21.67 -27.34 15.77
CA ALA A 323 -21.99 -28.27 16.85
C ALA A 323 -20.84 -28.47 17.87
N GLY A 324 -19.72 -27.74 17.73
CA GLY A 324 -18.56 -27.86 18.62
C GLY A 324 -17.79 -29.17 18.50
N LYS A 325 -17.96 -29.91 17.40
CA LYS A 325 -17.32 -31.23 17.16
C LYS A 325 -16.00 -31.14 16.38
N MET A 326 -15.60 -29.94 15.97
CA MET A 326 -14.32 -29.70 15.32
C MET A 326 -13.19 -29.79 16.35
N GLY A 327 -12.19 -30.63 16.07
CA GLY A 327 -11.01 -30.81 16.92
C GLY A 327 -9.73 -30.32 16.25
N GLN A 328 -8.60 -30.75 16.81
CA GLN A 328 -7.26 -30.46 16.30
C GLN A 328 -6.30 -31.62 16.56
N THR A 329 -5.34 -31.83 15.67
CA THR A 329 -4.28 -32.85 15.80
C THR A 329 -2.93 -32.30 15.35
N LEU A 330 -1.87 -32.67 16.07
CA LEU A 330 -0.51 -32.23 15.76
C LEU A 330 0.03 -33.11 14.62
N ILE A 331 0.43 -32.49 13.50
CA ILE A 331 0.87 -33.22 12.29
C ILE A 331 2.37 -33.08 12.01
N ALA A 332 3.02 -32.03 12.51
CA ALA A 332 4.48 -31.87 12.44
C ALA A 332 5.01 -30.89 13.50
N ILE A 333 6.31 -30.96 13.76
CA ILE A 333 7.06 -30.00 14.57
C ILE A 333 8.17 -29.40 13.69
N VAL A 334 8.28 -28.08 13.69
CA VAL A 334 9.37 -27.36 13.01
C VAL A 334 10.33 -26.86 14.07
N ALA A 335 11.62 -27.19 13.95
CA ALA A 335 12.65 -26.82 14.91
C ALA A 335 13.81 -26.05 14.27
N GLU A 336 14.60 -25.40 15.12
CA GLU A 336 15.85 -24.77 14.74
C GLU A 336 16.87 -25.88 14.39
N GLY A 337 17.35 -25.88 13.14
CA GLY A 337 18.42 -26.78 12.70
C GLY A 337 19.69 -26.02 12.34
N HIS A 338 20.77 -26.74 12.08
CA HIS A 338 22.02 -26.12 11.64
C HIS A 338 21.85 -25.49 10.25
N ARG A 339 21.73 -24.15 10.19
CA ARG A 339 21.56 -23.32 8.97
C ARG A 339 20.25 -23.52 8.20
N THR A 340 19.41 -24.50 8.56
CA THR A 340 18.09 -24.76 7.94
C THR A 340 17.06 -25.18 8.98
N ARG A 341 15.78 -25.20 8.59
CA ARG A 341 14.71 -25.74 9.46
C ARG A 341 14.81 -27.26 9.54
N ALA A 342 14.65 -27.79 10.75
CA ALA A 342 14.46 -29.21 10.99
C ALA A 342 12.97 -29.53 11.07
N TYR A 343 12.55 -30.65 10.48
CA TYR A 343 11.17 -31.11 10.48
C TYR A 343 11.09 -32.44 11.21
N VAL A 344 10.28 -32.51 12.25
CA VAL A 344 10.19 -33.65 13.15
C VAL A 344 8.75 -34.13 13.25
N ALA A 345 8.57 -35.44 13.41
CA ALA A 345 7.25 -36.03 13.59
C ALA A 345 6.64 -35.58 14.94
N PRO A 346 5.31 -35.52 15.05
CA PRO A 346 4.63 -35.27 16.32
C PRO A 346 5.03 -36.29 17.39
N THR A 347 5.18 -35.84 18.64
CA THR A 347 5.31 -36.72 19.80
C THR A 347 4.16 -36.48 20.78
N ASP A 348 3.78 -37.52 21.52
CA ASP A 348 2.70 -37.43 22.51
C ASP A 348 3.00 -36.41 23.61
N MET A 349 4.28 -36.25 23.96
CA MET A 349 4.73 -35.23 24.92
C MET A 349 4.35 -33.82 24.46
N HIS A 350 4.73 -33.43 23.23
CA HIS A 350 4.42 -32.09 22.71
C HIS A 350 2.92 -31.87 22.56
N ARG A 351 2.18 -32.89 22.10
CA ARG A 351 0.72 -32.82 21.98
C ARG A 351 0.05 -32.64 23.35
N THR A 352 0.42 -33.45 24.32
CA THR A 352 -0.19 -33.44 25.66
C THR A 352 0.10 -32.13 26.41
N LEU A 353 1.34 -31.62 26.33
CA LEU A 353 1.70 -30.33 26.94
C LEU A 353 0.97 -29.14 26.30
N ALA A 354 0.78 -29.15 24.99
CA ALA A 354 0.02 -28.09 24.32
C ALA A 354 -1.46 -28.09 24.76
N LEU A 355 -2.06 -29.27 24.91
CA LEU A 355 -3.46 -29.44 25.31
C LEU A 355 -3.70 -29.37 26.83
N SER A 356 -2.65 -29.35 27.65
CA SER A 356 -2.78 -29.21 29.11
C SER A 356 -2.92 -27.76 29.56
N ALA A 357 -2.63 -26.80 28.67
CA ALA A 357 -2.77 -25.38 28.93
C ALA A 357 -4.22 -25.01 29.26
N LYS A 358 -4.41 -24.14 30.25
CA LYS A 358 -5.73 -23.67 30.69
C LYS A 358 -5.73 -22.15 30.80
N PRO A 359 -6.30 -21.43 29.83
CA PRO A 359 -6.32 -19.97 29.89
C PRO A 359 -7.25 -19.48 30.99
N ALA A 360 -6.80 -18.48 31.74
CA ALA A 360 -7.62 -17.81 32.76
C ALA A 360 -8.68 -16.88 32.15
N TRP A 361 -8.44 -16.40 30.92
CA TRP A 361 -9.31 -15.48 30.20
C TRP A 361 -9.19 -15.70 28.68
N LYS A 362 -10.24 -15.40 27.93
CA LYS A 362 -10.21 -15.27 26.47
C LYS A 362 -11.10 -14.11 26.00
N PRO A 363 -10.81 -13.48 24.85
CA PRO A 363 -11.71 -12.47 24.27
C PRO A 363 -13.11 -13.02 23.97
N GLU A 364 -14.14 -12.33 24.46
CA GLU A 364 -15.55 -12.74 24.31
C GLU A 364 -16.29 -11.95 23.23
N ALA A 365 -15.68 -10.89 22.68
CA ALA A 365 -16.26 -10.09 21.61
C ALA A 365 -16.56 -10.97 20.38
N SER A 366 -17.78 -10.86 19.86
CA SER A 366 -18.22 -11.64 18.71
C SER A 366 -17.46 -11.25 17.45
N LEU A 367 -17.14 -12.25 16.63
CA LEU A 367 -16.66 -12.03 15.28
C LEU A 367 -17.81 -11.54 14.39
N PRO A 368 -17.56 -10.57 13.50
CA PRO A 368 -18.56 -10.11 12.55
C PRO A 368 -18.84 -11.20 11.53
N ASN A 369 -20.11 -11.33 11.15
CA ASN A 369 -20.54 -12.27 10.11
C ASN A 369 -20.46 -11.63 8.71
N ASP A 370 -19.31 -11.03 8.37
CA ASP A 370 -19.08 -10.47 7.03
C ASP A 370 -18.63 -11.59 6.08
N PRO A 371 -19.47 -12.01 5.11
CA PRO A 371 -19.15 -13.10 4.20
C PRO A 371 -17.98 -12.79 3.24
N ARG A 372 -17.51 -11.53 3.18
CA ARG A 372 -16.37 -11.11 2.36
C ARG A 372 -15.04 -11.32 3.07
N ASN A 373 -15.01 -11.16 4.39
CA ASN A 373 -13.77 -10.98 5.15
C ASN A 373 -13.63 -11.88 6.39
N PHE A 374 -14.71 -12.48 6.88
CA PHE A 374 -14.73 -13.30 8.11
C PHE A 374 -15.42 -14.64 7.87
N TRP A 375 -14.67 -15.64 7.39
CA TRP A 375 -15.22 -16.97 7.09
C TRP A 375 -15.26 -17.93 8.28
N THR A 376 -14.66 -17.56 9.42
CA THR A 376 -14.48 -18.44 10.59
C THR A 376 -15.79 -18.71 11.33
N VAL A 377 -16.72 -17.74 11.35
CA VAL A 377 -18.03 -17.82 12.02
C VAL A 377 -18.86 -19.01 11.51
N ASP A 378 -18.80 -19.25 10.21
CA ASP A 378 -19.51 -20.34 9.55
C ASP A 378 -19.10 -21.74 10.06
N TYR A 379 -17.92 -21.84 10.67
CA TYR A 379 -17.33 -23.07 11.18
C TYR A 379 -17.33 -23.16 12.71
N GLY A 380 -18.10 -22.30 13.39
CA GLY A 380 -18.29 -22.36 14.85
C GLY A 380 -17.27 -21.56 15.67
N LEU A 381 -16.40 -20.78 15.04
CA LEU A 381 -15.52 -19.83 15.73
C LEU A 381 -16.25 -18.49 15.80
N THR A 382 -16.86 -18.20 16.95
CA THR A 382 -17.87 -17.12 17.06
C THR A 382 -17.35 -15.89 17.80
N THR A 383 -16.28 -16.02 18.59
CA THR A 383 -15.62 -14.89 19.26
C THR A 383 -14.16 -14.76 18.82
N PHE A 384 -13.57 -13.58 19.03
CA PHE A 384 -12.14 -13.37 18.77
C PHE A 384 -11.25 -14.33 19.59
N GLY A 385 -11.69 -14.76 20.77
CA GLY A 385 -10.97 -15.75 21.58
C GLY A 385 -10.93 -17.15 20.96
N ASP A 386 -11.91 -17.51 20.13
CA ASP A 386 -11.92 -18.80 19.42
C ASP A 386 -10.86 -18.88 18.31
N LEU A 387 -10.21 -17.76 17.97
CA LEU A 387 -9.12 -17.71 17.00
C LEU A 387 -7.77 -18.15 17.58
N PHE A 388 -7.68 -18.55 18.85
CA PHE A 388 -6.43 -18.89 19.53
C PHE A 388 -6.50 -20.30 20.13
N THR A 389 -5.36 -21.00 20.21
CA THR A 389 -5.27 -22.21 21.03
C THR A 389 -5.22 -21.85 22.51
N ASP A 390 -5.57 -22.80 23.38
CA ASP A 390 -5.47 -22.60 24.84
C ASP A 390 -4.04 -22.24 25.29
N ARG A 391 -3.01 -22.84 24.69
CA ARG A 391 -1.61 -22.50 24.97
C ARG A 391 -1.25 -21.09 24.47
N GLN A 392 -1.71 -20.68 23.30
CA GLN A 392 -1.54 -19.30 22.82
C GLN A 392 -2.21 -18.29 23.76
N LEU A 393 -3.44 -18.58 24.22
CA LEU A 393 -4.16 -17.74 25.18
C LEU A 393 -3.43 -17.65 26.53
N VAL A 394 -2.92 -18.76 27.08
CA VAL A 394 -2.10 -18.75 28.30
C VAL A 394 -0.89 -17.83 28.13
N ALA A 395 -0.19 -17.92 26.99
CA ALA A 395 0.98 -17.11 26.74
C ALA A 395 0.67 -15.63 26.57
N LEU A 396 -0.35 -15.28 25.77
CA LEU A 396 -0.78 -13.90 25.57
C LEU A 396 -1.29 -13.29 26.89
N ASN A 397 -2.08 -14.02 27.68
CA ASN A 397 -2.51 -13.58 29.01
C ASN A 397 -1.32 -13.34 29.96
N THR A 398 -0.30 -14.18 29.90
CA THR A 398 0.93 -14.01 30.69
C THR A 398 1.62 -12.70 30.33
N PHE A 399 1.86 -12.44 29.05
CA PHE A 399 2.43 -11.17 28.61
C PHE A 399 1.54 -9.97 28.96
N SER A 400 0.23 -10.05 28.76
CA SER A 400 -0.71 -8.98 29.13
C SER A 400 -0.68 -8.67 30.62
N SER A 401 -0.59 -9.68 31.49
CA SER A 401 -0.45 -9.49 32.93
C SER A 401 0.88 -8.80 33.30
N LEU A 402 1.97 -9.20 32.63
CA LEU A 402 3.31 -8.67 32.86
C LEU A 402 3.44 -7.19 32.45
N VAL A 403 2.58 -6.67 31.56
CA VAL A 403 2.56 -5.22 31.25
C VAL A 403 2.24 -4.39 32.50
N HIS A 404 1.36 -4.87 33.38
CA HIS A 404 1.05 -4.13 34.60
C HIS A 404 2.20 -4.18 35.61
N GLU A 405 2.88 -5.32 35.70
CA GLU A 405 4.04 -5.50 36.58
C GLU A 405 5.25 -4.70 36.10
N VAL A 406 5.53 -4.73 34.78
CA VAL A 406 6.63 -3.96 34.21
C VAL A 406 6.38 -2.46 34.33
N ARG A 407 5.13 -1.99 34.20
CA ARG A 407 4.77 -0.59 34.46
C ARG A 407 5.15 -0.17 35.88
N ALA A 408 4.81 -0.99 36.89
CA ALA A 408 5.16 -0.70 38.27
C ALA A 408 6.69 -0.67 38.47
N GLN A 409 7.43 -1.61 37.85
CA GLN A 409 8.89 -1.62 37.91
C GLN A 409 9.52 -0.39 37.24
N VAL A 410 9.04 -0.01 36.05
CA VAL A 410 9.51 1.19 35.34
C VAL A 410 9.26 2.46 36.15
N GLU A 411 8.12 2.55 36.84
CA GLU A 411 7.82 3.72 37.70
C GLU A 411 8.78 3.82 38.90
N VAL A 412 9.16 2.69 39.51
CA VAL A 412 10.18 2.62 40.56
C VAL A 412 11.54 3.08 40.03
N ASP A 413 11.98 2.51 38.90
CA ASP A 413 13.28 2.81 38.31
C ASP A 413 13.35 4.28 37.83
N ALA A 414 12.26 4.79 37.24
CA ALA A 414 12.19 6.18 36.78
C ALA A 414 12.19 7.17 37.95
N SER A 415 11.55 6.83 39.07
CA SER A 415 11.59 7.62 40.31
C SER A 415 12.98 7.66 40.94
N ALA A 416 13.75 6.57 40.80
CA ALA A 416 15.14 6.53 41.26
C ALA A 416 16.07 7.32 40.35
N ALA A 417 15.84 7.29 39.03
CA ALA A 417 16.68 7.95 38.03
C ALA A 417 16.41 9.47 37.92
N SER A 418 15.18 9.93 38.16
CA SER A 418 14.77 11.33 37.98
C SER A 418 14.00 11.88 39.17
N LYS A 419 14.37 13.07 39.64
CA LYS A 419 13.68 13.81 40.72
C LYS A 419 12.51 14.68 40.21
N SER A 420 11.90 14.33 39.09
CA SER A 420 10.72 15.07 38.61
C SER A 420 9.60 14.97 39.63
N SER A 421 9.06 16.11 40.07
CA SER A 421 7.89 16.17 40.95
C SER A 421 6.57 16.04 40.19
N ASN A 422 6.61 15.94 38.85
CA ASN A 422 5.41 15.80 38.03
C ASN A 422 4.80 14.40 38.17
N THR A 423 3.62 14.35 38.79
CA THR A 423 2.84 13.11 39.01
C THR A 423 1.68 12.95 38.03
N ALA A 424 1.54 13.87 37.07
CA ALA A 424 0.49 13.79 36.07
C ALA A 424 0.67 12.52 35.20
N PRO A 425 -0.42 11.83 34.83
CA PRO A 425 -0.35 10.71 33.91
C PRO A 425 0.00 11.18 32.50
N LEU A 426 0.40 10.23 31.65
CA LEU A 426 0.78 10.47 30.26
C LEU A 426 -0.33 11.15 29.46
N ARG A 427 -1.59 10.72 29.66
CA ARG A 427 -2.77 11.28 28.98
C ARG A 427 -3.02 12.77 29.27
N ASP A 428 -2.59 13.25 30.43
CA ASP A 428 -2.77 14.64 30.87
C ASP A 428 -1.49 15.46 30.63
N GLY A 429 -0.57 14.89 29.85
CA GLY A 429 0.65 15.52 29.43
C GLY A 429 1.80 15.47 30.43
N GLY A 430 1.75 14.57 31.40
CA GLY A 430 2.86 14.33 32.32
C GLY A 430 4.15 13.88 31.63
N ASP A 431 5.27 14.15 32.30
CA ASP A 431 6.63 13.80 31.83
C ASP A 431 7.50 13.16 32.94
N GLY A 432 6.95 12.96 34.13
CA GLY A 432 7.59 12.30 35.27
C GLY A 432 7.53 10.78 35.22
N ALA A 433 7.87 10.13 36.35
CA ALA A 433 8.03 8.67 36.44
C ALA A 433 6.77 7.90 36.01
N LYS A 434 5.59 8.33 36.46
CA LYS A 434 4.31 7.73 36.08
C LYS A 434 4.05 7.78 34.58
N ALA A 435 4.19 8.96 33.97
CA ALA A 435 3.97 9.13 32.54
C ALA A 435 4.98 8.33 31.70
N TYR A 436 6.23 8.23 32.16
CA TYR A 436 7.25 7.41 31.52
C TYR A 436 6.92 5.91 31.56
N ALA A 437 6.50 5.41 32.73
CA ALA A 437 6.06 4.03 32.89
C ALA A 437 4.84 3.70 32.02
N GLU A 438 3.87 4.60 31.96
CA GLU A 438 2.72 4.49 31.06
C GLU A 438 3.14 4.49 29.58
N ALA A 439 4.14 5.29 29.19
CA ALA A 439 4.64 5.32 27.81
C ALA A 439 5.33 3.99 27.42
N VAL A 440 6.20 3.45 28.27
CA VAL A 440 6.82 2.13 28.05
C VAL A 440 5.74 1.04 27.93
N SER A 441 4.71 1.10 28.77
CA SER A 441 3.59 0.16 28.76
C SER A 441 2.79 0.20 27.45
N VAL A 442 2.58 1.38 26.87
CA VAL A 442 1.92 1.54 25.55
C VAL A 442 2.66 0.76 24.47
N TYR A 443 3.98 0.92 24.39
CA TYR A 443 4.78 0.23 23.38
C TYR A 443 4.87 -1.28 23.60
N LEU A 444 4.95 -1.73 24.86
CA LEU A 444 4.93 -3.16 25.19
C LEU A 444 3.55 -3.79 24.90
N ALA A 445 2.45 -3.05 25.08
CA ALA A 445 1.12 -3.48 24.65
C ALA A 445 1.03 -3.63 23.13
N PHE A 446 1.67 -2.74 22.35
CA PHE A 446 1.78 -2.92 20.90
C PHE A 446 2.60 -4.17 20.52
N ALA A 447 3.63 -4.52 21.30
CA ALA A 447 4.37 -5.75 21.07
C ALA A 447 3.47 -7.00 21.23
N ILE A 448 2.60 -7.03 22.24
CA ILE A 448 1.60 -8.08 22.43
C ILE A 448 0.61 -8.11 21.28
N SER A 449 0.06 -6.94 20.92
CA SER A 449 -0.87 -6.83 19.80
C SER A 449 -0.27 -7.36 18.49
N LYS A 450 1.00 -7.05 18.21
CA LYS A 450 1.72 -7.62 17.06
C LYS A 450 1.96 -9.12 17.18
N LEU A 451 2.22 -9.63 18.38
CA LEU A 451 2.39 -11.05 18.63
C LEU A 451 1.14 -11.83 18.25
N THR A 452 -0.07 -11.29 18.53
CA THR A 452 -1.34 -11.95 18.20
C THR A 452 -1.50 -12.21 16.69
N ASN A 453 -0.95 -11.36 15.82
CA ASN A 453 -1.01 -11.52 14.37
C ASN A 453 -0.26 -12.77 13.87
N LEU A 454 0.79 -13.20 14.58
CA LEU A 454 1.48 -14.48 14.34
C LEU A 454 1.08 -15.57 15.35
N GLY A 455 0.39 -15.20 16.41
CA GLY A 455 0.02 -16.06 17.53
C GLY A 455 -1.42 -16.55 17.51
N SER A 456 -2.05 -16.71 16.35
CA SER A 456 -3.42 -17.22 16.22
C SER A 456 -3.47 -18.58 15.51
N THR A 457 -4.65 -19.21 15.48
CA THR A 457 -4.96 -20.43 14.71
C THR A 457 -5.23 -20.14 13.22
N VAL A 458 -5.02 -18.89 12.78
CA VAL A 458 -5.08 -18.45 11.39
C VAL A 458 -3.68 -18.28 10.80
N THR A 459 -2.64 -18.19 11.64
CA THR A 459 -1.25 -18.22 11.20
C THR A 459 -0.96 -19.53 10.47
N SER A 460 -0.46 -19.48 9.23
CA SER A 460 -0.16 -20.69 8.43
C SER A 460 1.33 -20.86 8.16
N TRP A 461 1.74 -22.04 7.72
CA TRP A 461 3.13 -22.29 7.30
C TRP A 461 3.34 -21.97 5.80
N MET A 462 4.47 -21.35 5.47
CA MET A 462 4.90 -21.12 4.09
C MET A 462 6.00 -22.13 3.73
N SER A 463 5.62 -23.24 3.09
CA SER A 463 6.53 -24.32 2.73
C SER A 463 7.60 -23.90 1.70
N ASP A 464 7.35 -22.87 0.91
CA ASP A 464 8.33 -22.31 -0.03
C ASP A 464 9.45 -21.54 0.69
N ARG A 465 9.11 -20.82 1.76
CA ARG A 465 10.06 -19.97 2.49
C ARG A 465 10.66 -20.65 3.72
N GLY A 466 9.92 -21.57 4.34
CA GLY A 466 10.23 -22.10 5.67
C GLY A 466 9.98 -21.06 6.77
N ALA A 467 8.87 -20.32 6.64
CA ALA A 467 8.50 -19.19 7.50
C ALA A 467 6.99 -19.19 7.80
N LEU A 468 6.59 -18.38 8.76
CA LEU A 468 5.19 -18.20 9.16
C LEU A 468 4.52 -17.17 8.24
N ARG A 469 3.24 -17.39 7.94
CA ARG A 469 2.33 -16.43 7.32
C ARG A 469 1.39 -15.88 8.39
N GLU A 470 1.42 -14.58 8.59
CA GLU A 470 0.57 -13.87 9.54
C GLU A 470 -0.95 -14.01 9.26
N THR A 471 -1.75 -13.81 10.31
CA THR A 471 -3.22 -13.80 10.29
C THR A 471 -3.76 -12.84 9.22
N PHE A 472 -3.21 -11.62 9.18
CA PHE A 472 -3.58 -10.60 8.22
C PHE A 472 -2.65 -10.53 7.00
N ALA A 473 -2.30 -11.68 6.42
CA ALA A 473 -1.65 -11.73 5.11
C ALA A 473 -2.52 -11.10 3.98
N ARG A 474 -3.81 -10.90 4.26
CA ARG A 474 -4.79 -10.11 3.52
C ARG A 474 -5.65 -9.30 4.48
N GLN A 475 -6.47 -8.38 3.96
CA GLN A 475 -7.44 -7.56 4.72
C GLN A 475 -8.68 -8.38 5.17
N ALA A 476 -8.46 -9.58 5.71
CA ALA A 476 -9.51 -10.52 6.10
C ALA A 476 -8.97 -11.52 7.14
N ILE A 477 -9.87 -12.14 7.92
CA ILE A 477 -9.57 -13.26 8.81
C ILE A 477 -10.14 -14.54 8.19
N PRO A 478 -9.32 -15.32 7.46
CA PRO A 478 -9.82 -16.50 6.80
C PRO A 478 -9.92 -17.72 7.69
N MET A 479 -10.74 -18.70 7.24
CA MET A 479 -10.66 -20.04 7.78
C MET A 479 -9.39 -20.73 7.27
N VAL A 480 -8.54 -21.15 8.21
CA VAL A 480 -7.30 -21.91 7.97
C VAL A 480 -7.45 -23.31 8.56
N TRP A 481 -7.06 -24.30 7.77
CA TRP A 481 -7.33 -25.71 8.07
C TRP A 481 -6.16 -26.42 8.71
N ASP A 482 -4.96 -26.14 8.23
CA ASP A 482 -3.69 -26.46 8.84
C ASP A 482 -2.98 -25.15 9.22
N TYR A 483 -2.66 -24.99 10.50
CA TYR A 483 -2.11 -23.76 11.07
C TYR A 483 -0.80 -24.03 11.80
N ALA A 484 0.03 -23.00 11.91
CA ALA A 484 1.31 -23.03 12.59
C ALA A 484 1.18 -22.28 13.93
N GLU A 485 1.19 -23.03 15.02
CA GLU A 485 1.28 -22.46 16.36
C GLU A 485 2.74 -22.10 16.67
N VAL A 486 2.98 -20.81 16.86
CA VAL A 486 4.31 -20.24 17.01
C VAL A 486 4.86 -20.42 18.43
N ASN A 487 6.16 -20.70 18.54
CA ASN A 487 6.87 -20.59 19.81
C ASN A 487 7.35 -19.15 20.06
N PHE A 488 6.70 -18.46 20.99
CA PHE A 488 7.05 -17.08 21.36
C PHE A 488 8.44 -16.92 21.99
N PHE A 489 9.05 -18.00 22.45
CA PHE A 489 10.37 -18.02 23.08
C PHE A 489 11.51 -18.50 22.17
N SER A 490 11.20 -18.86 20.91
CA SER A 490 12.22 -19.25 19.93
C SER A 490 13.10 -18.08 19.50
N ASN A 491 14.20 -18.34 18.79
CA ASN A 491 15.02 -17.30 18.17
C ASN A 491 14.62 -17.04 16.70
N SER A 492 13.45 -17.55 16.30
CA SER A 492 12.94 -17.48 14.94
C SER A 492 11.78 -16.49 14.82
N GLY A 493 11.34 -16.23 13.58
CA GLY A 493 10.22 -15.31 13.33
C GLY A 493 8.97 -15.69 14.14
N GLY A 494 8.28 -14.66 14.65
CA GLY A 494 7.09 -14.82 15.50
C GLY A 494 7.37 -14.93 17.00
N ASN A 495 8.62 -14.82 17.43
CA ASN A 495 8.97 -14.69 18.85
C ASN A 495 8.61 -13.32 19.44
N TRP A 496 8.70 -13.19 20.76
CA TRP A 496 8.45 -11.97 21.52
C TRP A 496 9.49 -10.85 21.28
N SER A 497 10.78 -11.19 21.19
CA SER A 497 11.84 -10.18 21.05
C SER A 497 11.77 -9.44 19.71
N THR A 498 11.26 -10.08 18.65
CA THR A 498 11.15 -9.48 17.30
C THR A 498 10.25 -8.23 17.27
N PRO A 499 8.98 -8.25 17.73
CA PRO A 499 8.18 -7.04 17.78
C PRO A 499 8.77 -5.97 18.71
N VAL A 500 9.38 -6.35 19.84
CA VAL A 500 10.03 -5.41 20.76
C VAL A 500 11.19 -4.66 20.07
N ASP A 501 12.13 -5.37 19.42
CA ASP A 501 13.23 -4.75 18.66
C ASP A 501 12.71 -3.84 17.54
N LYS A 502 11.69 -4.28 16.79
CA LYS A 502 11.08 -3.50 15.71
C LYS A 502 10.40 -2.23 16.20
N ILE A 503 9.77 -2.27 17.37
CA ILE A 503 9.12 -1.11 18.00
C ILE A 503 10.18 -0.15 18.52
N SER A 504 11.20 -0.65 19.22
CA SER A 504 12.35 0.15 19.70
C SER A 504 13.00 0.94 18.56
N ARG A 505 13.30 0.29 17.42
CA ARG A 505 13.82 0.96 16.23
C ARG A 505 12.87 2.02 15.66
N ALA A 506 11.55 1.78 15.68
CA ALA A 506 10.58 2.76 15.21
C ALA A 506 10.56 4.01 16.10
N ILE A 507 10.59 3.82 17.43
CA ILE A 507 10.60 4.92 18.40
C ILE A 507 11.83 5.82 18.19
N ALA A 508 13.00 5.23 17.93
CA ALA A 508 14.24 5.97 17.70
C ALA A 508 14.17 6.88 16.44
N ASP A 509 13.41 6.49 15.42
CA ASP A 509 13.30 7.18 14.12
C ASP A 509 12.10 8.14 14.02
N PHE A 510 11.23 8.18 15.05
CA PHE A 510 10.11 9.12 15.10
C PHE A 510 10.57 10.56 15.42
N PRO A 511 9.89 11.58 14.86
CA PRO A 511 10.15 12.95 15.23
C PRO A 511 9.88 13.14 16.73
N ALA A 512 10.87 13.70 17.43
CA ALA A 512 10.81 13.95 18.86
C ALA A 512 10.75 15.44 19.18
N SER A 513 10.29 16.26 18.24
CA SER A 513 10.12 17.70 18.37
C SER A 513 8.83 18.15 17.69
N GLY A 514 8.35 19.34 18.02
CA GLY A 514 7.10 19.89 17.49
C GLY A 514 5.86 19.46 18.27
N ILE A 515 4.77 20.17 18.04
CA ILE A 515 3.47 19.94 18.69
C ILE A 515 2.73 18.86 17.90
N GLY A 516 2.27 17.82 18.59
CA GLY A 516 1.49 16.73 18.01
C GLY A 516 0.25 16.44 18.85
N SER A 517 -0.92 16.19 18.22
CA SER A 517 -2.06 15.60 18.93
C SER A 517 -3.00 14.80 18.02
N VAL A 518 -3.36 13.59 18.45
CA VAL A 518 -4.38 12.74 17.83
C VAL A 518 -5.54 12.50 18.79
N LYS A 519 -6.78 12.72 18.32
CA LYS A 519 -8.00 12.59 19.13
C LYS A 519 -8.94 11.54 18.58
N GLN A 520 -9.70 10.89 19.46
CA GLN A 520 -10.79 10.03 19.02
C GLN A 520 -12.03 10.88 18.75
N VAL A 521 -12.33 11.15 17.48
CA VAL A 521 -13.42 12.04 17.06
C VAL A 521 -13.98 11.56 15.72
N ASN A 522 -15.30 11.68 15.54
CA ASN A 522 -15.93 11.51 14.24
C ASN A 522 -15.55 12.67 13.30
N ALA A 523 -15.05 12.38 12.10
CA ALA A 523 -14.64 13.40 11.12
C ALA A 523 -15.74 14.44 10.81
N GLY A 524 -17.02 14.02 10.83
CA GLY A 524 -18.18 14.90 10.65
C GLY A 524 -18.46 15.85 11.82
N GLU A 525 -17.74 15.73 12.93
CA GLU A 525 -17.93 16.50 14.16
C GLU A 525 -16.71 17.34 14.55
N VAL A 526 -15.59 17.21 13.83
CA VAL A 526 -14.35 17.93 14.12
C VAL A 526 -14.58 19.45 14.09
N ILE A 527 -13.92 20.14 15.03
CA ILE A 527 -13.81 21.60 15.07
C ILE A 527 -12.35 21.93 14.77
N TYR A 528 -12.12 22.63 13.65
CA TYR A 528 -10.79 23.03 13.21
C TYR A 528 -10.43 24.41 13.77
N GLU A 529 -9.15 24.59 14.12
CA GLU A 529 -8.62 25.90 14.51
C GLU A 529 -8.45 26.78 13.26
N ALA A 530 -8.54 28.10 13.43
CA ALA A 530 -8.32 29.02 12.32
C ALA A 530 -6.89 28.85 11.74
N GLY A 531 -6.77 28.91 10.41
CA GLY A 531 -5.48 28.72 9.73
C GLY A 531 -5.07 27.25 9.53
N THR A 532 -5.95 26.29 9.85
CA THR A 532 -5.67 24.85 9.64
C THR A 532 -5.56 24.49 8.17
N VAL A 533 -4.48 23.82 7.81
CA VAL A 533 -4.28 23.19 6.49
C VAL A 533 -4.74 21.74 6.55
N ILE A 534 -5.65 21.36 5.66
CA ILE A 534 -6.20 20.02 5.62
C ILE A 534 -5.42 19.14 4.63
N SER A 535 -4.93 18.00 5.11
CA SER A 535 -4.39 16.92 4.28
C SER A 535 -4.92 15.60 4.84
N SER A 536 -5.66 14.82 4.07
CA SER A 536 -6.41 13.69 4.61
C SER A 536 -6.61 12.51 3.67
N ASP A 537 -6.68 11.31 4.23
CA ASP A 537 -6.93 10.04 3.53
C ASP A 537 -8.24 9.36 4.01
N PRO A 538 -9.41 9.78 3.50
CA PRO A 538 -10.70 9.21 3.93
C PRO A 538 -10.85 7.71 3.60
N PRO A 539 -11.70 6.98 4.34
CA PRO A 539 -11.99 5.57 4.04
C PRO A 539 -12.64 5.38 2.66
N TYR A 540 -12.21 4.33 1.95
CA TYR A 540 -12.66 4.04 0.59
C TYR A 540 -13.87 3.12 0.57
N TYR A 541 -15.06 3.70 0.42
CA TYR A 541 -16.32 3.01 0.14
C TYR A 541 -16.44 1.67 0.88
N ASP A 542 -16.40 0.53 0.20
CA ASP A 542 -16.56 -0.81 0.78
C ASP A 542 -15.24 -1.61 0.89
N ASN A 543 -14.08 -0.95 0.80
CA ASN A 543 -12.78 -1.61 0.61
C ASN A 543 -12.29 -2.37 1.85
N ILE A 544 -12.42 -1.79 3.04
CA ILE A 544 -11.88 -2.36 4.29
C ILE A 544 -12.86 -2.06 5.43
N GLY A 545 -13.29 -3.10 6.16
CA GLY A 545 -14.00 -2.93 7.44
C GLY A 545 -13.00 -2.74 8.58
N TYR A 546 -12.51 -1.51 8.78
CA TYR A 546 -11.45 -1.24 9.75
C TYR A 546 -11.88 -1.55 11.18
N ALA A 547 -13.09 -1.15 11.58
CA ALA A 547 -13.62 -1.41 12.92
C ALA A 547 -13.65 -2.92 13.23
N ASP A 548 -14.19 -3.72 12.31
CA ASP A 548 -14.26 -5.18 12.43
C ASP A 548 -12.89 -5.83 12.57
N LEU A 549 -11.95 -5.49 11.68
CA LEU A 549 -10.62 -6.09 11.70
C LEU A 549 -9.81 -5.61 12.92
N SER A 550 -9.98 -4.35 13.31
CA SER A 550 -9.27 -3.75 14.44
C SER A 550 -9.71 -4.31 15.80
N ASP A 551 -10.93 -4.85 15.92
CA ASP A 551 -11.39 -5.50 17.15
C ASP A 551 -10.49 -6.68 17.55
N PHE A 552 -9.88 -7.35 16.56
CA PHE A 552 -8.86 -8.38 16.80
C PHE A 552 -7.71 -7.86 17.67
N PHE A 553 -7.23 -6.63 17.40
CA PHE A 553 -6.18 -6.00 18.18
C PHE A 553 -6.72 -5.30 19.43
N PHE A 554 -7.88 -4.64 19.32
CA PHE A 554 -8.51 -3.88 20.39
C PHE A 554 -8.74 -4.74 21.64
N CYS A 555 -9.18 -6.00 21.48
CA CYS A 555 -9.43 -6.88 22.61
C CYS A 555 -8.17 -7.20 23.44
N TRP A 556 -6.98 -7.15 22.83
CA TRP A 556 -5.69 -7.34 23.50
C TRP A 556 -5.07 -6.06 24.02
N LEU A 557 -5.31 -4.92 23.35
CA LEU A 557 -4.83 -3.61 23.80
C LEU A 557 -5.62 -3.07 24.99
N LYS A 558 -6.93 -3.30 25.01
CA LYS A 558 -7.84 -2.74 26.02
C LYS A 558 -7.45 -3.09 27.46
N PRO A 559 -7.13 -4.34 27.84
CA PRO A 559 -6.74 -4.67 29.21
C PRO A 559 -5.53 -3.86 29.71
N SER A 560 -4.52 -3.69 28.86
CA SER A 560 -3.29 -2.96 29.23
C SER A 560 -3.46 -1.43 29.19
N LEU A 561 -4.30 -0.91 28.30
CA LEU A 561 -4.36 0.53 28.02
C LEU A 561 -5.58 1.26 28.60
N LYS A 562 -6.62 0.55 29.07
CA LYS A 562 -7.82 1.18 29.65
C LYS A 562 -7.51 2.08 30.85
N GLU A 563 -6.54 1.73 31.68
CA GLU A 563 -6.16 2.57 32.83
C GLU A 563 -5.36 3.81 32.42
N ILE A 564 -4.66 3.76 31.29
CA ILE A 564 -3.80 4.84 30.77
C ILE A 564 -4.62 5.80 29.91
N TYR A 565 -5.51 5.29 29.05
CA TYR A 565 -6.39 6.05 28.17
C TYR A 565 -7.85 5.56 28.27
N PRO A 566 -8.55 5.83 29.39
CA PRO A 566 -9.91 5.34 29.64
C PRO A 566 -10.94 5.92 28.67
N SER A 567 -10.73 7.13 28.15
CA SER A 567 -11.62 7.70 27.12
C SER A 567 -11.54 6.95 25.79
N ILE A 568 -10.40 6.34 25.48
CA ILE A 568 -10.16 5.62 24.21
C ILE A 568 -10.52 4.13 24.34
N PHE A 569 -10.11 3.49 25.44
CA PHE A 569 -10.28 2.05 25.66
C PHE A 569 -11.41 1.70 26.66
N GLY A 570 -12.20 2.70 27.08
CA GLY A 570 -13.37 2.51 27.94
C GLY A 570 -14.58 1.90 27.22
N VAL A 571 -14.63 2.01 25.89
CA VAL A 571 -15.71 1.46 25.05
C VAL A 571 -15.68 -0.07 25.00
N LEU A 572 -16.83 -0.70 24.74
CA LEU A 572 -16.93 -2.17 24.68
C LEU A 572 -16.18 -2.77 23.49
N ALA A 573 -16.35 -2.16 22.31
CA ALA A 573 -15.69 -2.51 21.06
C ALA A 573 -15.45 -1.22 20.27
N THR A 574 -14.70 -1.29 19.16
CA THR A 574 -14.53 -0.12 18.29
C THR A 574 -15.89 0.37 17.74
N PRO A 575 -16.08 1.67 17.41
CA PRO A 575 -17.35 2.15 16.86
C PRO A 575 -17.59 1.64 15.42
N LYS A 576 -18.76 1.05 15.15
CA LYS A 576 -19.14 0.50 13.83
C LYS A 576 -20.21 1.33 13.11
N THR A 577 -21.15 1.87 13.87
CA THR A 577 -22.33 2.58 13.34
C THR A 577 -21.95 3.86 12.61
N GLU A 578 -20.92 4.55 13.10
CA GLU A 578 -20.44 5.83 12.57
C GLU A 578 -19.26 5.66 11.60
N GLU A 579 -18.79 4.42 11.37
CA GLU A 579 -17.67 4.15 10.47
C GLU A 579 -18.12 4.42 9.02
N LEU A 580 -17.49 5.38 8.35
CA LEU A 580 -17.83 5.80 6.99
C LEU A 580 -17.36 4.78 5.93
N VAL A 581 -17.94 3.59 5.94
CA VAL A 581 -17.71 2.52 4.96
C VAL A 581 -19.05 2.00 4.41
N ALA A 582 -19.12 1.77 3.11
CA ALA A 582 -20.30 1.24 2.43
C ALA A 582 -20.39 -0.29 2.60
N THR A 583 -20.86 -0.76 3.76
CA THR A 583 -20.90 -2.19 4.08
C THR A 583 -22.34 -2.73 4.06
N PRO A 584 -22.77 -3.47 3.00
CA PRO A 584 -24.17 -3.86 2.83
C PRO A 584 -24.78 -4.64 4.01
N TYR A 585 -23.98 -5.52 4.64
CA TYR A 585 -24.45 -6.35 5.74
C TYR A 585 -24.80 -5.53 7.01
N ARG A 586 -24.28 -4.30 7.15
CA ARG A 586 -24.57 -3.40 8.27
C ARG A 586 -25.76 -2.47 8.01
N HIS A 587 -26.02 -2.13 6.75
CA HIS A 587 -27.02 -1.11 6.38
C HIS A 587 -28.29 -1.69 5.74
N GLY A 588 -28.43 -3.01 5.68
CA GLY A 588 -29.64 -3.66 5.18
C GLY A 588 -29.74 -3.74 3.65
N GLY A 589 -28.61 -3.58 2.94
CA GLY A 589 -28.56 -3.63 1.47
C GLY A 589 -27.47 -2.72 0.88
N ALA A 590 -27.23 -2.86 -0.42
CA ALA A 590 -26.24 -2.04 -1.14
C ALA A 590 -26.66 -0.57 -1.20
N ASP A 591 -27.89 -0.28 -1.61
CA ASP A 591 -28.41 1.09 -1.79
C ASP A 591 -28.37 1.91 -0.47
N ALA A 592 -28.75 1.28 0.64
CA ALA A 592 -28.72 1.91 1.95
C ALA A 592 -27.28 2.17 2.43
N ALA A 593 -26.35 1.27 2.12
CA ALA A 593 -24.92 1.45 2.43
C ALA A 593 -24.31 2.59 1.60
N GLU A 594 -24.66 2.68 0.32
CA GLU A 594 -24.23 3.76 -0.57
C GLU A 594 -24.72 5.12 -0.08
N LYS A 595 -26.01 5.22 0.25
CA LYS A 595 -26.61 6.45 0.78
C LYS A 595 -25.95 6.89 2.09
N PHE A 596 -25.78 5.97 3.03
CA PHE A 596 -25.09 6.25 4.29
C PHE A 596 -23.67 6.78 4.07
N PHE A 597 -22.90 6.14 3.18
CA PHE A 597 -21.55 6.58 2.84
C PHE A 597 -21.55 7.99 2.22
N LEU A 598 -22.41 8.24 1.23
CA LEU A 598 -22.47 9.54 0.55
C LEU A 598 -22.85 10.66 1.51
N GLU A 599 -23.89 10.48 2.33
CA GLU A 599 -24.35 11.49 3.30
C GLU A 599 -23.27 11.77 4.36
N GLY A 600 -22.71 10.72 4.95
CA GLY A 600 -21.68 10.85 5.98
C GLY A 600 -20.37 11.42 5.45
N MET A 601 -19.93 11.00 4.26
CA MET A 601 -18.73 11.56 3.61
C MET A 601 -18.95 13.02 3.20
N THR A 602 -20.12 13.37 2.66
CA THR A 602 -20.44 14.77 2.33
C THR A 602 -20.40 15.66 3.57
N ALA A 603 -20.92 15.18 4.71
CA ALA A 603 -20.85 15.92 5.97
C ALA A 603 -19.41 16.10 6.47
N ALA A 604 -18.59 15.05 6.43
CA ALA A 604 -17.18 15.11 6.84
C ALA A 604 -16.35 16.03 5.92
N ILE A 605 -16.50 15.91 4.60
CA ILE A 605 -15.82 16.80 3.65
C ILE A 605 -16.35 18.24 3.78
N GLY A 606 -17.64 18.44 4.05
CA GLY A 606 -18.22 19.76 4.33
C GLY A 606 -17.55 20.44 5.53
N ARG A 607 -17.34 19.71 6.62
CA ARG A 607 -16.57 20.19 7.78
C ARG A 607 -15.15 20.58 7.40
N MET A 608 -14.47 19.79 6.57
CA MET A 608 -13.13 20.12 6.06
C MET A 608 -13.13 21.38 5.20
N ALA A 609 -14.12 21.56 4.32
CA ALA A 609 -14.28 22.74 3.46
C ALA A 609 -14.58 24.02 4.26
N ASP A 610 -15.25 23.89 5.40
CA ASP A 610 -15.51 24.99 6.30
C ASP A 610 -14.32 25.33 7.21
N GLY A 611 -13.54 24.34 7.62
CA GLY A 611 -12.41 24.52 8.54
C GLY A 611 -11.06 24.82 7.88
N THR A 612 -10.88 24.52 6.59
CA THR A 612 -9.59 24.72 5.91
C THR A 612 -9.27 26.20 5.72
N ALA A 613 -7.98 26.54 5.86
CA ALA A 613 -7.46 27.88 5.58
C ALA A 613 -7.68 28.25 4.10
N ALA A 614 -8.01 29.52 3.84
CA ALA A 614 -8.25 30.02 2.48
C ALA A 614 -6.94 30.14 1.66
N ASP A 615 -5.81 30.38 2.33
CA ASP A 615 -4.53 30.64 1.68
C ASP A 615 -3.88 29.37 1.11
N PHE A 616 -4.22 28.20 1.66
CA PHE A 616 -3.64 26.91 1.30
C PHE A 616 -4.70 26.00 0.66
N PRO A 617 -4.36 25.25 -0.41
CA PRO A 617 -5.24 24.20 -0.90
C PRO A 617 -5.34 23.07 0.12
N ALA A 618 -6.48 22.40 0.20
CA ALA A 618 -6.64 21.11 0.89
C ALA A 618 -6.17 19.97 -0.02
N THR A 619 -5.62 18.89 0.55
CA THR A 619 -5.24 17.69 -0.20
C THR A 619 -6.00 16.48 0.30
N ILE A 620 -6.60 15.72 -0.61
CA ILE A 620 -7.43 14.55 -0.27
C ILE A 620 -6.94 13.35 -1.07
N TYR A 621 -6.49 12.31 -0.38
CA TYR A 621 -6.03 11.07 -0.99
C TYR A 621 -7.21 10.16 -1.31
N TYR A 622 -7.19 9.54 -2.48
CA TYR A 622 -8.17 8.54 -2.90
C TYR A 622 -7.51 7.43 -3.69
N ALA A 623 -7.99 6.18 -3.65
CA ALA A 623 -7.41 5.08 -4.39
C ALA A 623 -8.44 4.29 -5.23
N PHE A 624 -8.04 3.87 -6.43
CA PHE A 624 -8.89 3.13 -7.38
C PHE A 624 -8.85 1.62 -7.17
N LYS A 625 -10.02 0.96 -7.18
CA LYS A 625 -10.10 -0.51 -7.35
C LYS A 625 -9.98 -0.88 -8.84
N GLN A 626 -9.03 -1.74 -9.20
CA GLN A 626 -8.86 -2.22 -10.58
C GLN A 626 -10.10 -2.90 -11.15
N SER A 627 -10.85 -3.66 -10.34
CA SER A 627 -12.05 -4.37 -10.79
C SER A 627 -13.21 -3.46 -11.19
N GLU A 628 -13.28 -2.25 -10.63
CA GLU A 628 -14.26 -1.24 -11.04
C GLU A 628 -13.94 -0.68 -12.44
N VAL A 629 -12.64 -0.51 -12.74
CA VAL A 629 -12.17 -0.07 -14.07
C VAL A 629 -12.45 -1.12 -15.14
N GLU A 630 -12.31 -2.41 -14.81
CA GLU A 630 -12.54 -3.52 -15.75
C GLU A 630 -14.04 -3.75 -16.08
N GLN A 631 -14.96 -3.46 -15.16
CA GLN A 631 -16.40 -3.70 -15.35
C GLN A 631 -17.17 -2.48 -15.89
N GLU A 632 -16.81 -1.25 -15.50
CA GLU A 632 -17.55 -0.02 -15.83
C GLU A 632 -16.70 1.11 -16.43
N GLY A 633 -15.39 0.88 -16.64
CA GLY A 633 -14.43 1.91 -17.02
C GLY A 633 -14.16 2.91 -15.89
N ILE A 634 -13.55 4.06 -16.21
CA ILE A 634 -13.24 5.16 -15.26
C ILE A 634 -14.52 5.84 -14.72
N SER A 635 -15.69 5.46 -15.22
CA SER A 635 -17.00 5.95 -14.77
C SER A 635 -17.56 5.22 -13.54
N SER A 636 -16.68 4.64 -12.70
CA SER A 636 -17.09 3.82 -11.56
C SER A 636 -17.99 4.59 -10.59
N THR A 637 -18.99 3.89 -10.07
CA THR A 637 -19.94 4.42 -9.07
C THR A 637 -19.22 4.93 -7.83
N GLY A 638 -18.22 4.21 -7.31
CA GLY A 638 -17.47 4.62 -6.11
C GLY A 638 -16.72 5.95 -6.23
N TRP A 639 -16.02 6.18 -7.36
CA TRP A 639 -15.26 7.41 -7.59
C TRP A 639 -16.14 8.61 -7.88
N SER A 640 -17.12 8.44 -8.77
CA SER A 640 -18.06 9.51 -9.11
C SER A 640 -18.87 9.96 -7.88
N THR A 641 -19.29 9.03 -7.02
CA THR A 641 -19.96 9.32 -5.75
C THR A 641 -19.04 10.08 -4.77
N PHE A 642 -17.76 9.71 -4.67
CA PHE A 642 -16.81 10.44 -3.81
C PHE A 642 -16.52 11.86 -4.31
N LEU A 643 -16.20 12.03 -5.60
CA LEU A 643 -15.99 13.35 -6.18
C LEU A 643 -17.25 14.21 -6.09
N GLN A 644 -18.44 13.61 -6.26
CA GLN A 644 -19.71 14.29 -6.03
C GLN A 644 -19.81 14.79 -4.58
N ALA A 645 -19.41 14.00 -3.58
CA ALA A 645 -19.37 14.43 -2.18
C ALA A 645 -18.41 15.63 -1.98
N VAL A 646 -17.21 15.57 -2.57
CA VAL A 646 -16.21 16.66 -2.49
C VAL A 646 -16.76 17.97 -3.08
N ILE A 647 -17.36 17.90 -4.27
CA ILE A 647 -17.89 19.09 -4.96
C ILE A 647 -19.14 19.62 -4.25
N SER A 648 -20.02 18.73 -3.78
CA SER A 648 -21.26 19.10 -3.07
C SER A 648 -20.97 19.71 -1.69
N ALA A 649 -19.88 19.28 -1.05
CA ALA A 649 -19.38 19.84 0.20
C ALA A 649 -18.79 21.26 0.05
N GLY A 650 -18.67 21.79 -1.17
CA GLY A 650 -18.19 23.16 -1.42
C GLY A 650 -16.71 23.27 -1.76
N PHE A 651 -16.03 22.17 -2.11
CA PHE A 651 -14.71 22.24 -2.73
C PHE A 651 -14.80 22.38 -4.26
N SER A 652 -13.82 23.06 -4.83
CA SER A 652 -13.43 22.97 -6.24
C SER A 652 -12.15 22.14 -6.30
N VAL A 653 -12.09 21.17 -7.20
CA VAL A 653 -10.86 20.45 -7.53
C VAL A 653 -10.03 21.34 -8.44
N LEU A 654 -8.73 21.48 -8.20
CA LEU A 654 -7.82 22.29 -9.02
C LEU A 654 -6.83 21.42 -9.80
N GLY A 655 -6.49 20.25 -9.25
CA GLY A 655 -5.55 19.33 -9.86
C GLY A 655 -5.64 17.94 -9.23
N THR A 656 -5.05 16.97 -9.90
CA THR A 656 -4.95 15.59 -9.43
C THR A 656 -3.58 15.02 -9.73
N TRP A 657 -2.96 14.41 -8.73
CA TRP A 657 -1.64 13.81 -8.87
C TRP A 657 -1.69 12.29 -8.69
N PRO A 658 -1.34 11.49 -9.71
CA PRO A 658 -1.26 10.04 -9.57
C PRO A 658 -0.03 9.64 -8.74
N ILE A 659 -0.28 9.02 -7.58
CA ILE A 659 0.75 8.46 -6.71
C ILE A 659 0.68 6.94 -6.76
N ARG A 660 1.76 6.33 -7.24
CA ARG A 660 1.93 4.87 -7.29
C ARG A 660 2.16 4.35 -5.89
N THR A 661 1.13 3.72 -5.34
CA THR A 661 1.16 3.15 -4.00
C THR A 661 1.37 1.65 -3.99
N GLU A 662 1.68 0.98 -5.10
CA GLU A 662 1.92 -0.48 -5.18
C GLU A 662 3.32 -0.87 -5.70
N SER A 663 3.79 -2.06 -5.31
CA SER A 663 5.06 -2.62 -5.78
C SER A 663 4.87 -3.33 -7.14
N PRO A 664 5.77 -3.17 -8.13
CA PRO A 664 5.66 -3.80 -9.45
C PRO A 664 5.43 -5.32 -9.42
N GLY A 665 6.05 -6.02 -8.45
CA GLY A 665 5.97 -7.47 -8.32
C GLY A 665 4.62 -8.04 -7.84
N ARG A 666 3.67 -7.20 -7.41
CA ARG A 666 2.36 -7.66 -6.93
C ARG A 666 1.35 -7.91 -8.06
N LEU A 667 1.60 -7.35 -9.25
CA LEU A 667 0.79 -7.56 -10.46
C LEU A 667 0.79 -9.02 -10.94
N ILE A 668 1.78 -9.83 -10.54
CA ILE A 668 1.94 -11.23 -10.98
C ILE A 668 1.28 -12.23 -9.98
N ALA A 669 0.86 -11.78 -8.80
CA ALA A 669 0.26 -12.65 -7.79
C ALA A 669 -1.28 -12.76 -7.96
N LYS A 670 -1.72 -13.90 -8.51
CA LYS A 670 -3.13 -14.31 -8.72
C LYS A 670 -4.13 -13.79 -7.67
N GLY A 671 -5.05 -12.93 -8.12
CA GLY A 671 -6.45 -12.94 -7.69
C GLY A 671 -6.85 -12.11 -6.47
N THR A 672 -6.02 -11.18 -5.99
CA THR A 672 -6.43 -10.20 -4.96
C THR A 672 -6.60 -8.82 -5.57
N ASN A 673 -7.79 -8.23 -5.39
CA ASN A 673 -8.11 -6.82 -5.67
C ASN A 673 -7.08 -5.90 -5.00
N ALA A 674 -6.05 -5.50 -5.74
CA ALA A 674 -5.11 -4.48 -5.30
C ALA A 674 -5.64 -3.11 -5.75
N LEU A 675 -5.55 -2.11 -4.87
CA LEU A 675 -5.66 -0.72 -5.26
C LEU A 675 -4.41 -0.39 -6.09
N ALA A 676 -4.54 -0.25 -7.41
CA ALA A 676 -3.35 -0.14 -8.27
C ALA A 676 -2.65 1.21 -8.16
N ASN A 677 -3.42 2.30 -8.05
CA ASN A 677 -2.93 3.68 -7.98
C ASN A 677 -3.76 4.49 -6.98
N SER A 678 -3.11 5.38 -6.22
CA SER A 678 -3.79 6.44 -5.48
C SER A 678 -3.70 7.76 -6.26
N VAL A 679 -4.66 8.65 -6.08
CA VAL A 679 -4.66 10.02 -6.60
C VAL A 679 -4.78 10.97 -5.43
N VAL A 680 -4.01 12.06 -5.47
CA VAL A 680 -4.17 13.19 -4.55
C VAL A 680 -4.99 14.25 -5.25
N LEU A 681 -6.18 14.53 -4.74
CA LEU A 681 -6.99 15.67 -5.13
C LEU A 681 -6.43 16.93 -4.48
N VAL A 682 -6.22 17.98 -5.27
CA VAL A 682 -5.87 19.32 -4.79
C VAL A 682 -7.14 20.16 -4.84
N CYS A 683 -7.59 20.67 -3.70
CA CYS A 683 -8.89 21.31 -3.57
C CYS A 683 -8.79 22.70 -2.95
N ARG A 684 -9.60 23.66 -3.41
CA ARG A 684 -9.85 24.94 -2.73
C ARG A 684 -11.33 25.12 -2.47
N LYS A 685 -11.67 25.91 -1.45
CA LYS A 685 -13.06 26.27 -1.17
C LYS A 685 -13.65 26.99 -2.40
N LYS A 686 -14.84 26.56 -2.82
CA LYS A 686 -15.54 27.17 -3.95
C LYS A 686 -15.92 28.60 -3.60
N GLU A 687 -15.73 29.52 -4.55
CA GLU A 687 -16.15 30.91 -4.38
C GLU A 687 -17.67 31.01 -4.22
N ALA A 688 -18.13 31.81 -3.26
CA ALA A 688 -19.56 32.03 -3.04
C ALA A 688 -20.27 32.66 -4.26
N THR A 689 -19.50 33.35 -5.10
CA THR A 689 -19.93 34.03 -6.33
C THR A 689 -19.78 33.17 -7.59
N ALA A 690 -19.48 31.87 -7.46
CA ALA A 690 -19.32 30.98 -8.61
C ALA A 690 -20.56 30.96 -9.52
N GLU A 691 -20.33 31.09 -10.82
CA GLU A 691 -21.39 31.17 -11.84
C GLU A 691 -22.10 29.82 -12.03
N ILE A 692 -23.34 29.88 -12.52
CA ILE A 692 -24.07 28.72 -13.07
C ILE A 692 -23.98 28.83 -14.59
N ILE A 693 -23.57 27.75 -15.25
CA ILE A 693 -23.41 27.73 -16.71
C ILE A 693 -24.18 26.57 -17.34
N SER A 694 -24.42 26.64 -18.64
CA SER A 694 -24.99 25.53 -19.42
C SER A 694 -23.95 24.46 -19.76
N ARG A 695 -24.40 23.23 -20.06
CA ARG A 695 -23.56 22.16 -20.60
C ARG A 695 -22.74 22.58 -21.83
N ALA A 696 -23.30 23.40 -22.71
CA ALA A 696 -22.61 23.88 -23.91
C ALA A 696 -21.45 24.84 -23.59
N GLU A 697 -21.59 25.66 -22.56
CA GLU A 697 -20.51 26.51 -22.05
C GLU A 697 -19.42 25.68 -21.38
N PHE A 698 -19.81 24.67 -20.61
CA PHE A 698 -18.86 23.75 -19.98
C PHE A 698 -17.99 23.04 -21.03
N ILE A 699 -18.60 22.48 -22.08
CA ILE A 699 -17.85 21.82 -23.17
C ILE A 699 -16.90 22.79 -23.87
N ARG A 700 -17.33 24.05 -24.09
CA ARG A 700 -16.45 25.07 -24.70
C ARG A 700 -15.26 25.42 -23.81
N ALA A 701 -15.47 25.53 -22.49
CA ALA A 701 -14.39 25.73 -21.54
C ALA A 701 -13.44 24.53 -21.51
N LEU A 702 -13.99 23.32 -21.49
CA LEU A 702 -13.22 22.07 -21.48
C LEU A 702 -12.32 21.94 -22.71
N LYS A 703 -12.87 22.18 -23.92
CA LYS A 703 -12.11 22.16 -25.19
C LYS A 703 -10.98 23.18 -25.25
N ARG A 704 -11.10 24.28 -24.51
CA ARG A 704 -10.08 25.35 -24.47
C ARG A 704 -8.97 25.05 -23.47
N GLU A 705 -9.32 24.46 -22.33
CA GLU A 705 -8.44 24.40 -21.16
C GLU A 705 -7.84 23.01 -20.92
N LEU A 706 -8.49 21.93 -21.36
CA LEU A 706 -7.97 20.57 -21.19
C LEU A 706 -6.77 20.26 -22.09
N PRO A 707 -6.74 20.63 -23.39
CA PRO A 707 -5.61 20.31 -24.26
C PRO A 707 -4.25 20.85 -23.78
N PRO A 708 -4.12 22.14 -23.38
CA PRO A 708 -2.86 22.65 -22.84
C PRO A 708 -2.44 21.92 -21.54
N ALA A 709 -3.40 21.56 -20.69
CA ALA A 709 -3.11 20.83 -19.46
C ALA A 709 -2.64 19.39 -19.72
N ILE A 710 -3.16 18.72 -20.75
CA ILE A 710 -2.66 17.39 -21.16
C ILE A 710 -1.22 17.51 -21.67
N ALA A 711 -0.90 18.53 -22.47
CA ALA A 711 0.45 18.77 -22.95
C ALA A 711 1.45 18.98 -21.78
N GLU A 712 1.06 19.73 -20.74
CA GLU A 712 1.85 19.90 -19.52
C GLU A 712 2.09 18.57 -18.79
N LEU A 713 1.06 17.71 -18.71
CA LEU A 713 1.17 16.37 -18.11
C LEU A 713 2.09 15.45 -18.93
N GLN A 714 2.05 15.52 -20.27
CA GLN A 714 2.97 14.78 -21.14
C GLN A 714 4.41 15.29 -20.96
N ALA A 715 4.61 16.61 -20.84
CA ALA A 715 5.91 17.21 -20.55
C ALA A 715 6.45 16.76 -19.18
N ALA A 716 5.58 16.54 -18.20
CA ALA A 716 5.91 15.97 -16.88
C ALA A 716 6.18 14.44 -16.88
N ASN A 717 6.24 13.79 -18.06
CA ASN A 717 6.51 12.35 -18.22
C ASN A 717 5.51 11.43 -17.49
N ILE A 718 4.23 11.82 -17.43
CA ILE A 718 3.17 10.96 -16.90
C ILE A 718 2.98 9.74 -17.81
N ALA A 719 3.19 8.52 -17.30
CA ALA A 719 3.01 7.31 -18.10
C ALA A 719 1.59 7.25 -18.74
N PRO A 720 1.45 6.77 -19.98
CA PRO A 720 0.17 6.74 -20.68
C PRO A 720 -0.96 6.02 -19.92
N ALA A 721 -0.62 4.93 -19.22
CA ALA A 721 -1.56 4.20 -18.39
C ALA A 721 -2.18 5.05 -17.26
N ASP A 722 -1.46 6.08 -16.82
CA ASP A 722 -1.86 7.01 -15.75
C ASP A 722 -2.45 8.32 -16.33
N MET A 723 -2.43 8.51 -17.65
CA MET A 723 -2.87 9.73 -18.35
C MET A 723 -4.37 10.00 -18.18
N PRO A 724 -5.29 9.02 -18.38
CA PRO A 724 -6.72 9.25 -18.12
C PRO A 724 -7.00 9.68 -16.68
N GLN A 725 -6.29 9.12 -15.70
CA GLN A 725 -6.45 9.48 -14.29
C GLN A 725 -5.92 10.89 -14.01
N SER A 726 -4.82 11.27 -14.64
CA SER A 726 -4.19 12.59 -14.47
C SER A 726 -4.99 13.71 -15.13
N ALA A 727 -5.62 13.42 -16.28
CA ALA A 727 -6.47 14.37 -17.01
C ALA A 727 -7.80 14.68 -16.28
N ILE A 728 -8.23 13.82 -15.34
CA ILE A 728 -9.42 14.09 -14.52
C ILE A 728 -9.25 15.39 -13.74
N GLY A 729 -8.08 15.68 -13.18
CA GLY A 729 -7.88 16.89 -12.38
C GLY A 729 -8.13 18.18 -13.15
N PRO A 730 -7.41 18.43 -14.26
CA PRO A 730 -7.67 19.59 -15.10
C PRO A 730 -9.11 19.66 -15.60
N GLY A 731 -9.66 18.53 -16.08
CA GLY A 731 -11.05 18.48 -16.58
C GLY A 731 -12.08 18.77 -15.48
N MET A 732 -11.87 18.21 -14.29
CA MET A 732 -12.74 18.40 -13.14
C MET A 732 -12.53 19.77 -12.49
N GLY A 733 -11.39 20.41 -12.68
CA GLY A 733 -11.19 21.81 -12.32
C GLY A 733 -12.02 22.78 -13.16
N VAL A 734 -12.18 22.50 -14.45
CA VAL A 734 -13.12 23.23 -15.30
C VAL A 734 -14.56 23.02 -14.81
N PHE A 735 -14.94 21.81 -14.44
CA PHE A 735 -16.31 21.51 -14.01
C PHE A 735 -16.63 22.08 -12.61
N SER A 736 -15.76 21.82 -11.63
CA SER A 736 -16.03 22.05 -10.22
C SER A 736 -15.92 23.51 -9.78
N ARG A 737 -15.29 24.38 -10.58
CA ARG A 737 -15.23 25.83 -10.32
C ARG A 737 -16.59 26.52 -10.40
N TYR A 738 -17.52 25.95 -11.15
CA TYR A 738 -18.87 26.49 -11.28
C TYR A 738 -19.75 26.05 -10.10
N LYS A 739 -20.76 26.86 -9.78
CA LYS A 739 -21.75 26.51 -8.76
C LYS A 739 -22.57 25.30 -9.20
N ALA A 740 -23.01 25.29 -10.46
CA ALA A 740 -23.64 24.16 -11.12
C ALA A 740 -23.44 24.28 -12.64
N VAL A 741 -23.40 23.13 -13.32
CA VAL A 741 -23.54 23.04 -14.78
C VAL A 741 -24.91 22.45 -15.05
N LEU A 742 -25.76 23.15 -15.80
CA LEU A 742 -27.13 22.70 -16.07
C LEU A 742 -27.20 21.89 -17.38
N GLU A 743 -27.96 20.81 -17.34
CA GLU A 743 -28.41 20.05 -18.50
C GLU A 743 -29.52 20.80 -19.26
N SER A 744 -29.94 20.29 -20.41
CA SER A 744 -30.98 20.91 -21.23
C SER A 744 -32.37 20.91 -20.57
N ASP A 745 -32.57 20.10 -19.53
CA ASP A 745 -33.79 20.01 -18.74
C ASP A 745 -33.71 20.81 -17.42
N ASP A 746 -32.74 21.72 -17.31
CA ASP A 746 -32.42 22.52 -16.12
C ASP A 746 -31.99 21.71 -14.88
N SER A 747 -31.78 20.39 -15.01
CA SER A 747 -31.22 19.59 -13.93
C SER A 747 -29.70 19.82 -13.80
N PRO A 748 -29.13 19.76 -12.58
CA PRO A 748 -27.68 19.80 -12.41
C PRO A 748 -27.02 18.57 -13.04
N MET A 749 -26.03 18.80 -13.90
CA MET A 749 -25.19 17.76 -14.47
C MET A 749 -24.45 17.00 -13.36
N SER A 750 -24.49 15.67 -13.42
CA SER A 750 -23.76 14.81 -12.48
C SER A 750 -22.26 14.80 -12.75
N VAL A 751 -21.46 14.55 -11.71
CA VAL A 751 -20.01 14.32 -11.85
C VAL A 751 -19.71 13.15 -12.79
N LYS A 752 -20.54 12.11 -12.79
CA LYS A 752 -20.41 10.97 -13.71
C LYS A 752 -20.48 11.42 -15.17
N THR A 753 -21.45 12.27 -15.51
CA THR A 753 -21.59 12.84 -16.85
C THR A 753 -20.38 13.72 -17.21
N ALA A 754 -19.90 14.53 -16.27
CA ALA A 754 -18.73 15.38 -16.49
C ALA A 754 -17.47 14.55 -16.78
N LEU A 755 -17.22 13.47 -16.03
CA LEU A 755 -16.10 12.54 -16.26
C LEU A 755 -16.15 11.90 -17.65
N GLN A 756 -17.34 11.51 -18.13
CA GLN A 756 -17.51 10.98 -19.48
C GLN A 756 -17.12 12.01 -20.56
N LEU A 757 -17.48 13.28 -20.36
CA LEU A 757 -17.12 14.37 -21.27
C LEU A 757 -15.62 14.68 -21.26
N ILE A 758 -14.98 14.61 -20.09
CA ILE A 758 -13.53 14.80 -19.93
C ILE A 758 -12.76 13.69 -20.64
N ASN A 759 -13.12 12.43 -20.41
CA ASN A 759 -12.47 11.31 -21.08
C ASN A 759 -12.63 11.38 -22.60
N ARG A 760 -13.82 11.76 -23.09
CA ARG A 760 -14.02 11.95 -24.53
C ARG A 760 -13.11 13.03 -25.11
N GLU A 761 -12.94 14.15 -24.41
CA GLU A 761 -12.05 15.22 -24.88
C GLU A 761 -10.57 14.82 -24.82
N LEU A 762 -10.17 14.02 -23.82
CA LEU A 762 -8.84 13.42 -23.78
C LEU A 762 -8.61 12.51 -24.98
N ASP A 763 -9.56 11.63 -25.29
CA ASP A 763 -9.48 10.74 -26.46
C ASP A 763 -9.40 11.55 -27.77
N GLU A 764 -10.17 12.63 -27.88
CA GLU A 764 -10.11 13.57 -29.02
C GLU A 764 -8.72 14.24 -29.13
N TYR A 765 -8.12 14.66 -28.02
CA TYR A 765 -6.79 15.27 -28.01
C TYR A 765 -5.70 14.29 -28.43
N LEU A 766 -5.64 13.11 -27.79
CA LEU A 766 -4.65 12.07 -28.11
C LEU A 766 -4.80 11.56 -29.55
N GLY A 767 -6.03 11.47 -30.05
CA GLY A 767 -6.32 11.19 -31.46
C GLY A 767 -5.95 12.33 -32.42
N GLY A 768 -6.01 13.58 -31.95
CA GLY A 768 -5.75 14.80 -32.74
C GLY A 768 -4.28 15.08 -33.03
N ILE A 769 -3.35 14.61 -32.18
CA ILE A 769 -1.88 14.70 -32.37
C ILE A 769 -1.45 14.11 -33.72
N GLN A 770 -2.24 13.18 -34.27
CA GLN A 770 -2.01 12.61 -35.60
C GLN A 770 -1.82 13.67 -36.70
N GLY A 771 -2.32 14.90 -36.54
CA GLY A 771 -2.15 15.97 -37.53
C GLY A 771 -0.71 16.46 -37.72
N GLU A 772 0.13 16.37 -36.70
CA GLU A 772 1.47 17.00 -36.65
C GLU A 772 2.60 16.09 -37.15
N PHE A 773 2.35 14.80 -37.30
CA PHE A 773 3.34 13.84 -37.80
C PHE A 773 3.54 13.90 -39.32
N ASP A 774 4.70 13.40 -39.77
CA ASP A 774 4.98 13.19 -41.19
C ASP A 774 3.96 12.23 -41.85
N ALA A 775 3.82 12.32 -43.17
CA ALA A 775 2.77 11.61 -43.90
C ALA A 775 2.87 10.08 -43.76
N ASP A 776 4.08 9.53 -43.72
CA ASP A 776 4.36 8.10 -43.60
C ASP A 776 4.02 7.59 -42.19
N THR A 777 4.38 8.34 -41.15
CA THR A 777 3.96 8.05 -39.76
C THR A 777 2.44 8.10 -39.61
N ARG A 778 1.75 9.10 -40.19
CA ARG A 778 0.28 9.17 -40.15
C ARG A 778 -0.39 7.99 -40.87
N PHE A 779 0.22 7.52 -41.95
CA PHE A 779 -0.21 6.28 -42.60
C PHE A 779 -0.06 5.11 -41.64
N ALA A 780 1.11 4.98 -41.01
CA ALA A 780 1.43 3.86 -40.12
C ALA A 780 0.49 3.79 -38.92
N ILE A 781 0.19 4.93 -38.29
CA ILE A 781 -0.80 5.03 -37.19
C ILE A 781 -2.16 4.51 -37.63
N THR A 782 -2.66 4.99 -38.78
CA THR A 782 -3.99 4.63 -39.28
C THR A 782 -4.05 3.15 -39.66
N TRP A 783 -2.98 2.64 -40.28
CA TRP A 783 -2.87 1.23 -40.62
C TRP A 783 -2.81 0.35 -39.37
N PHE A 784 -2.00 0.75 -38.39
CA PHE A 784 -1.84 0.05 -37.12
C PHE A 784 -3.16 0.03 -36.33
N GLU A 785 -3.90 1.12 -36.25
CA GLU A 785 -5.22 1.17 -35.62
C GLU A 785 -6.17 0.12 -36.23
N GLN A 786 -6.28 0.08 -37.55
CA GLN A 786 -7.20 -0.80 -38.27
C GLN A 786 -6.75 -2.27 -38.28
N ASN A 787 -5.46 -2.53 -38.56
CA ASN A 787 -4.96 -3.86 -38.90
C ASN A 787 -3.87 -4.37 -37.93
N GLY A 788 -3.33 -3.51 -37.08
CA GLY A 788 -2.18 -3.80 -36.21
C GLY A 788 -0.95 -4.15 -37.03
N MET A 789 -0.23 -5.18 -36.58
CA MET A 789 0.86 -5.81 -37.33
C MET A 789 0.36 -6.85 -38.37
N GLY A 790 -0.96 -6.98 -38.55
CA GLY A 790 -1.58 -7.94 -39.46
C GLY A 790 -1.53 -7.53 -40.94
N LYS A 791 -1.85 -8.49 -41.82
CA LYS A 791 -1.97 -8.25 -43.27
C LYS A 791 -3.34 -7.66 -43.61
N GLY A 792 -3.36 -6.61 -44.43
CA GLY A 792 -4.56 -6.00 -45.00
C GLY A 792 -4.50 -5.90 -46.53
N GLU A 793 -5.59 -5.47 -47.16
CA GLU A 793 -5.67 -5.33 -48.61
C GLU A 793 -4.88 -4.12 -49.11
N TYR A 794 -4.17 -4.29 -50.24
CA TYR A 794 -3.44 -3.18 -50.88
C TYR A 794 -4.37 -2.01 -51.26
N GLY A 795 -5.62 -2.28 -51.67
CA GLY A 795 -6.59 -1.22 -52.00
C GLY A 795 -6.89 -0.29 -50.82
N THR A 796 -7.00 -0.84 -49.61
CA THR A 796 -7.16 -0.07 -48.36
C THR A 796 -5.91 0.73 -48.06
N ALA A 797 -4.72 0.11 -48.19
CA ALA A 797 -3.44 0.79 -47.98
C ALA A 797 -3.29 1.96 -48.95
N ASN A 798 -3.56 1.73 -50.22
CA ASN A 798 -3.46 2.76 -51.25
C ASN A 798 -4.41 3.93 -51.00
N SER A 799 -5.62 3.65 -50.48
CA SER A 799 -6.57 4.69 -50.09
C SER A 799 -6.05 5.52 -48.92
N ILE A 800 -5.47 4.89 -47.90
CA ILE A 800 -4.87 5.57 -46.73
C ILE A 800 -3.66 6.42 -47.13
N ALA A 801 -2.80 5.90 -48.02
CA ALA A 801 -1.60 6.57 -48.51
C ALA A 801 -1.96 7.77 -49.40
N THR A 802 -2.84 7.58 -50.38
CA THR A 802 -3.26 8.64 -51.31
C THR A 802 -3.96 9.79 -50.58
N ALA A 803 -4.76 9.48 -49.56
CA ALA A 803 -5.40 10.50 -48.71
C ALA A 803 -4.39 11.40 -47.96
N ARG A 804 -3.13 10.99 -47.87
CA ARG A 804 -2.03 11.71 -47.20
C ARG A 804 -0.99 12.25 -48.19
N GLY A 805 -1.27 12.17 -49.50
CA GLY A 805 -0.37 12.66 -50.54
C GLY A 805 0.87 11.79 -50.78
N ILE A 806 0.87 10.54 -50.32
CA ILE A 806 1.97 9.58 -50.47
C ILE A 806 1.50 8.30 -51.17
N SER A 807 2.44 7.43 -51.57
CA SER A 807 2.16 6.12 -52.15
C SER A 807 2.52 4.99 -51.17
N VAL A 808 1.92 3.80 -51.33
CA VAL A 808 2.28 2.62 -50.53
C VAL A 808 3.75 2.24 -50.75
N ASP A 809 4.28 2.48 -51.96
CA ASP A 809 5.70 2.27 -52.25
C ASP A 809 6.57 3.25 -51.47
N SER A 810 6.18 4.53 -51.30
CA SER A 810 6.90 5.49 -50.46
C SER A 810 7.04 4.97 -49.02
N VAL A 811 5.93 4.50 -48.44
CA VAL A 811 5.90 3.95 -47.08
C VAL A 811 6.75 2.67 -46.96
N LYS A 812 6.83 1.89 -48.04
CA LYS A 812 7.71 0.71 -48.12
C LYS A 812 9.18 1.10 -48.20
N HIS A 813 9.52 2.16 -48.94
CA HIS A 813 10.90 2.68 -48.99
C HIS A 813 11.31 3.29 -47.66
N ALA A 814 10.36 3.86 -46.91
CA ALA A 814 10.51 4.34 -45.54
C ALA A 814 10.62 3.23 -44.48
N GLY A 815 10.88 1.97 -44.85
CA GLY A 815 11.06 0.90 -43.85
C GLY A 815 9.87 0.59 -42.94
N ILE A 816 8.65 1.08 -43.23
CA ILE A 816 7.48 0.91 -42.36
C ILE A 816 6.69 -0.36 -42.71
N VAL A 817 6.48 -0.63 -44.01
CA VAL A 817 5.59 -1.70 -44.48
C VAL A 817 6.24 -2.65 -45.47
N GLU A 818 5.78 -3.91 -45.43
CA GLU A 818 5.95 -4.85 -46.53
C GLU A 818 4.69 -4.82 -47.42
N SER A 819 4.89 -4.70 -48.73
CA SER A 819 3.85 -4.87 -49.74
C SER A 819 4.24 -5.99 -50.69
N ALA A 820 3.48 -7.08 -50.68
CA ALA A 820 3.68 -8.28 -51.49
C ALA A 820 2.35 -9.02 -51.75
N ALA A 821 2.18 -9.59 -52.95
CA ALA A 821 1.02 -10.41 -53.34
C ALA A 821 -0.36 -9.75 -53.09
N GLY A 822 -0.48 -8.45 -53.35
CA GLY A 822 -1.73 -7.69 -53.15
C GLY A 822 -2.09 -7.42 -51.68
N LYS A 823 -1.19 -7.75 -50.75
CA LYS A 823 -1.34 -7.50 -49.31
C LYS A 823 -0.28 -6.52 -48.83
N VAL A 824 -0.65 -5.74 -47.83
CA VAL A 824 0.25 -4.81 -47.11
C VAL A 824 0.23 -5.17 -45.63
N ARG A 825 1.35 -5.02 -44.93
CA ARG A 825 1.45 -5.10 -43.46
C ARG A 825 2.58 -4.22 -42.95
N ILE A 826 2.49 -3.80 -41.70
CA ILE A 826 3.61 -3.16 -41.00
C ILE A 826 4.69 -4.20 -40.67
N LEU A 827 5.96 -3.81 -40.73
CA LEU A 827 7.09 -4.64 -40.30
C LEU A 827 7.11 -4.78 -38.78
N SER A 828 7.33 -6.01 -38.29
CA SER A 828 7.51 -6.25 -36.85
C SER A 828 8.89 -5.82 -36.38
N ARG A 829 9.06 -5.59 -35.07
CA ARG A 829 10.33 -5.12 -34.48
C ARG A 829 11.52 -6.04 -34.77
N ASP A 830 11.28 -7.34 -34.92
CA ASP A 830 12.31 -8.34 -35.24
C ASP A 830 12.78 -8.26 -36.71
N GLU A 831 11.98 -7.64 -37.58
CA GLU A 831 12.25 -7.47 -39.01
C GLU A 831 12.94 -6.13 -39.32
N LEU A 832 13.05 -5.23 -38.35
CA LEU A 832 13.76 -3.96 -38.49
C LEU A 832 15.28 -4.21 -38.60
N ALA A 833 15.96 -3.37 -39.39
CA ALA A 833 17.41 -3.48 -39.57
C ALA A 833 18.17 -3.32 -38.24
N GLY A 834 19.12 -4.22 -37.95
CA GLY A 834 19.86 -4.23 -36.68
C GLY A 834 20.98 -3.19 -36.63
N ASP A 835 21.43 -2.73 -37.80
CA ASP A 835 22.49 -1.76 -38.07
C ASP A 835 21.93 -0.41 -38.54
N TRP A 836 20.64 -0.16 -38.31
CA TRP A 836 19.99 1.09 -38.69
C TRP A 836 20.59 2.29 -37.94
N GLU A 837 20.89 3.35 -38.68
CA GLU A 837 21.52 4.57 -38.19
C GLU A 837 20.74 5.81 -38.67
N PRO A 838 20.11 6.59 -37.75
CA PRO A 838 19.26 7.73 -38.12
C PRO A 838 19.94 8.76 -39.03
N GLU A 839 21.25 8.95 -38.86
CA GLU A 839 22.05 9.93 -39.62
C GLU A 839 22.28 9.51 -41.08
N SER A 840 22.16 8.22 -41.37
CA SER A 840 22.32 7.65 -42.72
C SER A 840 20.99 7.43 -43.45
N ASP A 841 19.87 7.66 -42.76
CA ASP A 841 18.54 7.45 -43.29
C ASP A 841 18.09 8.65 -44.14
N GLY A 842 17.91 8.42 -45.44
CA GLY A 842 17.50 9.45 -46.39
C GLY A 842 16.02 9.85 -46.29
N HIS A 843 15.21 9.11 -45.55
CA HIS A 843 13.77 9.36 -45.37
C HIS A 843 13.33 9.05 -43.93
N LEU A 844 14.02 9.66 -42.96
CA LEU A 844 13.79 9.45 -41.53
C LEU A 844 12.34 9.75 -41.10
N THR A 845 11.60 8.73 -40.66
CA THR A 845 10.25 8.89 -40.12
C THR A 845 10.20 8.81 -38.59
N VAL A 846 9.22 9.47 -37.97
CA VAL A 846 8.98 9.37 -36.52
C VAL A 846 8.62 7.94 -36.13
N TRP A 847 7.91 7.22 -37.01
CA TRP A 847 7.58 5.80 -36.83
C TRP A 847 8.82 4.92 -36.68
N GLU A 848 9.78 5.00 -37.60
CA GLU A 848 11.01 4.22 -37.53
C GLU A 848 11.81 4.54 -36.26
N CYS A 849 11.96 5.83 -35.96
CA CYS A 849 12.66 6.28 -34.74
C CYS A 849 12.06 5.63 -33.49
N LEU A 850 10.73 5.62 -33.37
CA LEU A 850 10.06 4.98 -32.25
C LEU A 850 10.26 3.47 -32.23
N GLN A 851 10.02 2.75 -33.34
CA GLN A 851 10.07 1.30 -33.32
C GLN A 851 11.49 0.76 -33.09
N HIS A 852 12.52 1.42 -33.62
CA HIS A 852 13.92 1.08 -33.33
C HIS A 852 14.27 1.35 -31.86
N LEU A 853 13.79 2.47 -31.29
CA LEU A 853 14.02 2.77 -29.87
C LEU A 853 13.32 1.77 -28.95
N VAL A 854 12.07 1.42 -29.22
CA VAL A 854 11.33 0.40 -28.46
C VAL A 854 12.01 -0.96 -28.56
N ARG A 855 12.51 -1.35 -29.74
CA ARG A 855 13.23 -2.62 -29.93
C ARG A 855 14.47 -2.71 -29.04
N LEU A 856 15.29 -1.65 -28.97
CA LEU A 856 16.47 -1.63 -28.10
C LEU A 856 16.07 -1.63 -26.62
N HIS A 857 15.04 -0.86 -26.25
CA HIS A 857 14.52 -0.81 -24.89
C HIS A 857 13.96 -2.16 -24.41
N GLU A 858 13.17 -2.87 -25.24
CA GLU A 858 12.65 -4.20 -24.90
C GLU A 858 13.78 -5.24 -24.72
N LYS A 859 14.87 -5.10 -25.47
CA LYS A 859 16.00 -6.03 -25.45
C LYS A 859 16.93 -5.79 -24.26
N ASP A 860 17.34 -4.54 -24.04
CA ASP A 860 18.46 -4.19 -23.16
C ASP A 860 18.10 -3.13 -22.10
N GLY A 861 16.87 -2.60 -22.09
CA GLY A 861 16.40 -1.56 -21.15
C GLY A 861 17.11 -0.21 -21.36
N ILE A 862 17.41 0.49 -20.26
CA ILE A 862 18.22 1.73 -20.25
C ILE A 862 19.71 1.36 -20.40
N SER A 863 20.09 0.96 -21.61
CA SER A 863 21.45 0.57 -21.96
C SER A 863 22.24 1.73 -22.62
N HIS A 864 23.56 1.56 -22.77
CA HIS A 864 24.38 2.51 -23.53
C HIS A 864 23.87 2.68 -24.95
N ASP A 865 23.53 1.59 -25.65
CA ASP A 865 23.09 1.61 -27.04
C ASP A 865 21.72 2.27 -27.18
N THR A 866 20.79 2.03 -26.24
CA THR A 866 19.49 2.72 -26.19
C THR A 866 19.67 4.23 -26.01
N ALA A 867 20.60 4.64 -25.13
CA ALA A 867 20.89 6.05 -24.87
C ALA A 867 21.62 6.73 -26.05
N VAL A 868 22.51 6.01 -26.74
CA VAL A 868 23.13 6.49 -27.99
C VAL A 868 22.08 6.74 -29.05
N LEU A 869 21.14 5.81 -29.24
CA LEU A 869 20.07 5.99 -30.23
C LEU A 869 19.18 7.18 -29.88
N MET A 870 18.77 7.29 -28.61
CA MET A 870 18.01 8.45 -28.10
C MET A 870 18.73 9.78 -28.38
N LYS A 871 20.06 9.81 -28.22
CA LYS A 871 20.87 10.99 -28.55
C LYS A 871 20.86 11.30 -30.05
N LYS A 872 20.97 10.28 -30.91
CA LYS A 872 20.98 10.43 -32.37
C LYS A 872 19.63 10.94 -32.91
N ILE A 873 18.52 10.56 -32.29
CA ILE A 873 17.17 11.02 -32.67
C ILE A 873 16.72 12.29 -31.92
N ASN A 874 17.62 13.00 -31.22
CA ASN A 874 17.26 14.10 -30.32
C ASN A 874 16.39 15.19 -30.97
N THR A 875 16.56 15.46 -32.26
CA THR A 875 15.74 16.43 -33.02
C THR A 875 14.29 15.98 -33.22
N GLN A 876 14.03 14.68 -33.13
CA GLN A 876 12.70 14.05 -33.24
C GLN A 876 12.18 13.55 -31.88
N ALA A 877 12.92 13.74 -30.78
CA ALA A 877 12.62 13.12 -29.50
C ALA A 877 11.21 13.45 -28.99
N GLU A 878 10.76 14.70 -29.09
CA GLU A 878 9.40 15.09 -28.69
C GLU A 878 8.34 14.39 -29.56
N ALA A 879 8.49 14.41 -30.88
CA ALA A 879 7.58 13.73 -31.79
C ALA A 879 7.55 12.20 -31.59
N VAL A 880 8.69 11.58 -31.32
CA VAL A 880 8.79 10.13 -31.02
C VAL A 880 8.06 9.80 -29.73
N LYS A 881 8.18 10.65 -28.71
CA LYS A 881 7.46 10.52 -27.45
C LYS A 881 5.96 10.64 -27.66
N ASP A 882 5.51 11.64 -28.42
CA ASP A 882 4.09 11.84 -28.73
C ASP A 882 3.51 10.67 -29.52
N LEU A 883 4.29 10.13 -30.46
CA LEU A 883 3.90 8.92 -31.19
C LEU A 883 3.77 7.72 -30.24
N ALA A 884 4.66 7.58 -29.25
CA ALA A 884 4.57 6.52 -28.25
C ALA A 884 3.28 6.62 -27.41
N TYR A 885 2.84 7.83 -27.02
CA TYR A 885 1.54 8.02 -26.36
C TYR A 885 0.37 7.62 -27.27
N CYS A 886 0.42 8.05 -28.53
CA CYS A 886 -0.61 7.73 -29.53
C CYS A 886 -0.74 6.21 -29.76
N LEU A 887 0.38 5.51 -29.94
CA LEU A 887 0.37 4.06 -30.16
C LEU A 887 0.02 3.28 -28.89
N TYR A 888 0.35 3.79 -27.70
CA TYR A 888 -0.16 3.23 -26.46
C TYR A 888 -1.69 3.28 -26.41
N ASP A 889 -2.30 4.45 -26.65
CA ASP A 889 -3.75 4.62 -26.61
C ASP A 889 -4.47 3.69 -27.61
N ILE A 890 -3.97 3.65 -28.85
CA ILE A 890 -4.49 2.75 -29.88
C ILE A 890 -4.36 1.28 -29.43
N SER A 891 -3.23 0.89 -28.85
CA SER A 891 -3.00 -0.48 -28.40
C SER A 891 -3.88 -0.85 -27.21
N ALA A 892 -3.96 0.01 -26.19
CA ALA A 892 -4.67 -0.26 -24.94
C ALA A 892 -6.19 -0.16 -25.11
N ASN A 893 -6.69 0.92 -25.72
CA ASN A 893 -8.10 1.25 -25.74
C ASN A 893 -8.81 0.78 -27.01
N LYS A 894 -8.24 1.05 -28.19
CA LYS A 894 -8.91 0.73 -29.47
C LYS A 894 -8.74 -0.73 -29.86
N ARG A 895 -7.52 -1.26 -29.77
CA ARG A 895 -7.16 -2.62 -30.21
C ARG A 895 -7.18 -3.66 -29.10
N LYS A 896 -7.02 -3.25 -27.85
CA LYS A 896 -6.87 -4.13 -26.67
C LYS A 896 -5.70 -5.12 -26.82
N ASP A 897 -4.60 -4.66 -27.40
CA ASP A 897 -3.34 -5.39 -27.55
C ASP A 897 -2.40 -5.08 -26.37
N ALA A 898 -2.45 -5.92 -25.34
CA ALA A 898 -1.69 -5.73 -24.10
C ALA A 898 -0.17 -5.82 -24.30
N LYS A 899 0.30 -6.57 -25.31
CA LYS A 899 1.73 -6.74 -25.56
C LYS A 899 2.32 -5.43 -26.10
N GLU A 900 1.68 -4.85 -27.11
CA GLU A 900 2.10 -3.57 -27.70
C GLU A 900 1.96 -2.42 -26.70
N ALA A 901 0.85 -2.36 -25.96
CA ALA A 901 0.65 -1.35 -24.92
C ALA A 901 1.74 -1.39 -23.84
N THR A 902 2.21 -2.58 -23.45
CA THR A 902 3.27 -2.72 -22.42
C THR A 902 4.58 -2.11 -22.90
N ALA A 903 4.95 -2.31 -24.16
CA ALA A 903 6.20 -1.82 -24.73
C ALA A 903 6.28 -0.29 -24.75
N TYR A 904 5.24 0.37 -25.28
CA TYR A 904 5.18 1.84 -25.34
C TYR A 904 5.13 2.47 -23.93
N ASN A 905 4.38 1.86 -23.01
CA ASN A 905 4.31 2.34 -21.62
C ASN A 905 5.66 2.22 -20.90
N ALA A 906 6.41 1.14 -21.12
CA ALA A 906 7.72 0.93 -20.51
C ALA A 906 8.74 1.97 -21.02
N LEU A 907 8.77 2.24 -22.32
CA LEU A 907 9.65 3.26 -22.90
C LEU A 907 9.37 4.66 -22.34
N ILE A 908 8.09 5.05 -22.25
CA ILE A 908 7.73 6.37 -21.73
C ILE A 908 8.04 6.50 -20.24
N ALA A 909 7.85 5.42 -19.47
CA ALA A 909 8.18 5.42 -18.04
C ALA A 909 9.67 5.67 -17.76
N ASP A 910 10.55 5.23 -18.66
CA ASP A 910 12.01 5.40 -18.56
C ASP A 910 12.53 6.62 -19.33
N TRP A 911 11.64 7.43 -19.94
CA TRP A 911 12.03 8.49 -20.88
C TRP A 911 12.96 9.53 -20.27
N THR A 912 12.70 9.95 -19.02
CA THR A 912 13.53 10.92 -18.30
C THR A 912 14.96 10.40 -18.12
N GLU A 913 15.10 9.19 -17.59
CA GLU A 913 16.40 8.57 -17.31
C GLU A 913 17.15 8.26 -18.60
N LEU A 914 16.43 7.84 -19.65
CA LEU A 914 17.01 7.64 -20.97
C LEU A 914 17.53 8.96 -21.57
N THR A 915 16.80 10.06 -21.39
CA THR A 915 17.23 11.40 -21.84
C THR A 915 18.46 11.87 -21.05
N LYS A 916 18.51 11.63 -19.73
CA LYS A 916 19.69 11.92 -18.90
C LYS A 916 20.90 11.08 -19.33
N ALA A 917 20.70 9.79 -19.56
CA ALA A 917 21.75 8.89 -20.05
C ALA A 917 22.26 9.33 -21.43
N ALA A 918 21.36 9.73 -22.34
CA ALA A 918 21.70 10.28 -23.65
C ALA A 918 22.53 11.57 -23.54
N ALA A 919 22.15 12.47 -22.64
CA ALA A 919 22.89 13.72 -22.39
C ALA A 919 24.29 13.49 -21.81
N ALA A 920 24.49 12.41 -21.03
CA ALA A 920 25.77 12.05 -20.43
C ALA A 920 26.75 11.37 -21.40
N ILE A 921 26.31 10.95 -22.59
CA ILE A 921 27.20 10.35 -23.60
C ILE A 921 28.05 11.45 -24.22
N HIS A 922 29.37 11.40 -24.00
CA HIS A 922 30.32 12.19 -24.79
C HIS A 922 30.55 11.49 -26.11
N ASP A 923 30.29 12.20 -27.21
CA ASP A 923 30.48 11.68 -28.54
C ASP A 923 31.99 11.52 -28.82
N THR A 924 32.48 10.28 -28.77
CA THR A 924 33.87 9.95 -29.14
C THR A 924 33.98 9.46 -30.59
N SER A 925 32.94 9.61 -31.42
CA SER A 925 32.96 9.09 -32.79
C SER A 925 33.64 10.01 -33.81
N GLY A 926 34.07 11.22 -33.41
CA GLY A 926 34.69 12.20 -34.30
C GLY A 926 36.21 12.17 -34.47
N ASP A 927 37.00 11.61 -33.55
CA ASP A 927 38.48 11.70 -33.59
C ASP A 927 39.16 10.35 -33.35
N ARG A 928 39.06 9.47 -34.34
CA ARG A 928 39.96 8.31 -34.49
C ARG A 928 41.18 8.68 -35.35
N GLN A 929 41.94 9.70 -34.97
CA GLN A 929 43.33 9.80 -35.42
C GLN A 929 44.15 10.66 -34.46
N ILE A 930 45.29 10.07 -34.04
CA ILE A 930 46.38 10.65 -33.23
C ILE A 930 46.18 10.55 -31.70
N ARG A 931 46.46 9.35 -31.17
CA ARG A 931 47.26 9.24 -29.93
C ARG A 931 48.57 8.55 -30.29
N LEU A 932 49.62 9.33 -30.38
CA LEU A 932 51.00 8.86 -30.23
C LEU A 932 51.44 9.28 -28.83
N ASP A 933 52.01 8.31 -28.10
CA ASP A 933 52.61 8.48 -26.77
C ASP A 933 53.65 9.61 -26.77
N ILE A 934 53.52 10.53 -25.80
CA ILE A 934 54.51 10.97 -24.79
C ILE A 934 53.77 11.80 -23.74
#